data_AF-A0A4Q7NB61-F1
#
_entry.id   AF-A0A4Q7NB61-F1
#
_cell.length_a   1.000
_cell.length_b   1.000
_cell.length_c   1.000
_cell.angle_alpha   90.00
_cell.angle_beta   90.00
_cell.angle_gamma   90.00
#
_symmetry.space_group_name_H-M   'P 1'
#
loop_
_entity.id
_entity.type
_entity.pdbx_description
1 polymer ?
#
loop_
_entity_poly.entity_id
_entity_poly.type
_entity_poly.pdbx_seq_one_letter_code
_entity_poly.pdbx_strand_id
1 'polypeptide(L)'
;MPHRSSSSTRRVPLATRAAALGVGIAAAAAGLGGSPAASAATTARPGLVAPAPEVGRVQSVPGYASATGLVAQVGSRAGSHWDVTVHVPVPAGSTAVYGDWDGDGAQTPGLFAGGTWTLWNVLIGKLPSPAMTVGGFGAAGDVPVVGDWDGDGRTDLGVFRAGTFYLRTLRPGGTLGPTQRLAFGVAGDVPVVGDWDGDGRTDLGVRRGAEFFFRGRAAVLQPAPVVTPSPSGTPSPRPSASASRAAVARLASSSSPSAPTSPRGSASPSPGASASPSPAPVDPALPGIPAGTPRLAFGTAGDSPVAGDWDGDGKDTVGVVRGSSWLLRDDLLAGPPTRTRVVVRSAGDAPLPWRAPTSDGQSCPFVAARTVAARHDANAGYVVPPRGTHQPMTDEDVEGKARAAVGNAERFFTGAGYTSQAIVRRPYPDLLGYWGPLQTEYAIRLPAMRAASLAVGLSTQTWDTAALGVDPQRGREYVDWLVRTLSCEHAAFTPGGWGYGWQTAHWAMYAGLAAWLDWDQLAPQEREYAATMVVAEADHQLTLDVPYQFDLAGQDLAPGDTKAEEDSWNAAELELAVAMMPQHPRAGLWRRKAVDYELASFATPGDAASGQVVNGLALSQRLRGTNADADGVVINQGVHNPDYFETVQQDWWAAAFARLAGKAAPEAATYGAQRQWDVMTTYQFPRTLPDGTSSPTTVYQPDGSVFFPEGTRWGTLRRAQFASLDAFRLLTTRDPLQRDQAWTYLGQHLDGELALQARQGTGQTYEPGEDTYPGREEYAAAMTSMALLAVYIDAWMPVDTKDTATYAPLPKVAGLQPASGVPALPGTSTQSAGTSAAGLVGPVGAVAASPELDSP
;
A
#
# COMPACT_ATOMS: atom_id res chain seq x y z
N MET A 1 -51.68 29.92 32.35
CA MET A 1 -50.97 31.10 32.90
C MET A 1 -50.97 31.01 34.43
N PRO A 2 -49.95 31.49 35.17
CA PRO A 2 -48.55 31.73 34.75
C PRO A 2 -47.45 31.30 35.78
N HIS A 3 -46.25 31.01 35.24
CA HIS A 3 -44.89 31.36 35.75
C HIS A 3 -44.20 30.83 37.05
N ARG A 4 -42.87 30.64 36.88
CA ARG A 4 -41.71 30.63 37.83
C ARG A 4 -41.48 29.34 38.66
N SER A 5 -40.24 28.92 38.95
CA SER A 5 -38.90 29.23 38.38
C SER A 5 -37.82 28.26 38.90
N SER A 6 -36.71 28.11 38.14
CA SER A 6 -35.33 27.80 38.59
C SER A 6 -35.04 26.53 39.42
N SER A 7 -34.11 25.70 38.95
CA SER A 7 -32.80 25.54 39.64
C SER A 7 -31.75 24.90 38.72
N SER A 8 -30.51 25.38 38.80
CA SER A 8 -29.34 24.75 38.16
C SER A 8 -28.63 23.85 39.17
N THR A 9 -28.22 22.65 38.77
CA THR A 9 -27.33 21.81 39.59
C THR A 9 -26.15 21.28 38.78
N ARG A 10 -24.97 21.88 39.01
CA ARG A 10 -23.67 21.25 38.72
C ARG A 10 -23.63 19.87 39.38
N ARG A 11 -23.24 18.83 38.63
CA ARG A 11 -22.86 17.54 39.22
C ARG A 11 -21.39 17.59 39.67
N VAL A 12 -21.13 17.17 40.90
CA VAL A 12 -19.81 16.85 41.44
C VAL A 12 -19.89 15.40 41.91
N PRO A 13 -18.93 14.52 41.59
CA PRO A 13 -19.02 13.11 41.96
C PRO A 13 -18.74 12.91 43.45
N LEU A 14 -19.65 12.23 44.14
CA LEU A 14 -19.51 11.79 45.53
C LEU A 14 -18.87 10.41 45.57
N ALA A 15 -17.64 10.33 46.07
CA ALA A 15 -17.02 9.06 46.43
C ALA A 15 -17.62 8.54 47.75
N THR A 16 -18.16 7.32 47.76
CA THR A 16 -18.68 6.69 48.97
C THR A 16 -17.90 5.41 49.28
N ARG A 17 -17.18 5.40 50.40
CA ARG A 17 -16.60 4.19 50.99
C ARG A 17 -17.69 3.38 51.70
N ALA A 18 -17.63 2.06 51.59
CA ALA A 18 -18.25 1.14 52.55
C ALA A 18 -17.22 0.11 53.00
N ALA A 19 -17.14 -0.15 54.30
CA ALA A 19 -16.14 -1.03 54.90
C ALA A 19 -16.71 -2.42 55.18
N ALA A 20 -15.90 -3.42 54.83
CA ALA A 20 -15.49 -4.56 55.66
C ALA A 20 -16.51 -5.33 56.51
N LEU A 21 -16.64 -6.62 56.18
CA LEU A 21 -16.77 -7.72 57.15
C LEU A 21 -15.81 -8.83 56.70
N GLY A 22 -15.09 -9.45 57.64
CA GLY A 22 -14.05 -10.43 57.31
C GLY A 22 -13.94 -11.56 58.31
N VAL A 23 -13.44 -12.70 57.82
CA VAL A 23 -12.87 -13.83 58.58
C VAL A 23 -11.73 -14.37 57.70
N GLY A 24 -10.51 -14.65 58.17
CA GLY A 24 -10.00 -14.55 59.54
C GLY A 24 -9.28 -15.81 60.00
N ILE A 25 -8.13 -16.14 59.38
CA ILE A 25 -7.15 -17.09 59.96
C ILE A 25 -5.75 -16.46 59.90
N ALA A 26 -5.12 -16.34 61.06
CA ALA A 26 -3.74 -15.87 61.30
C ALA A 26 -2.82 -17.09 61.61
N ALA A 27 -1.50 -17.05 61.85
CA ALA A 27 -0.40 -16.04 61.83
C ALA A 27 0.89 -16.80 61.37
N ALA A 28 2.16 -16.35 61.39
CA ALA A 28 2.92 -15.16 61.85
C ALA A 28 4.13 -15.00 60.87
N ALA A 29 4.92 -13.93 60.73
CA ALA A 29 5.49 -12.89 61.60
C ALA A 29 6.60 -13.41 62.57
N ALA A 30 7.79 -12.80 62.71
CA ALA A 30 8.38 -11.57 62.13
C ALA A 30 9.91 -11.73 61.93
N GLY A 31 10.57 -11.04 60.98
CA GLY A 31 11.12 -9.67 61.08
C GLY A 31 12.44 -9.61 60.26
N LEU A 32 13.05 -8.49 59.86
CA LEU A 32 12.98 -7.08 60.27
C LEU A 32 13.36 -6.15 59.09
N GLY A 33 12.78 -4.95 59.04
CA GLY A 33 13.46 -3.70 58.65
C GLY A 33 13.63 -3.35 57.15
N GLY A 34 13.22 -2.13 56.79
CA GLY A 34 13.71 -1.41 55.59
C GLY A 34 12.63 -0.97 54.61
N SER A 35 12.26 0.32 54.64
CA SER A 35 11.52 0.97 53.55
C SER A 35 12.44 1.16 52.33
N PRO A 36 12.02 0.79 51.11
CA PRO A 36 12.62 1.32 49.90
C PRO A 36 11.97 2.66 49.53
N ALA A 37 12.80 3.70 49.36
CA ALA A 37 12.39 4.93 48.71
C ALA A 37 12.15 4.70 47.20
N ALA A 38 11.54 5.70 46.54
CA ALA A 38 11.27 5.65 45.12
C ALA A 38 12.52 5.34 44.27
N SER A 39 12.52 4.19 43.59
CA SER A 39 13.33 3.97 42.41
C SER A 39 12.54 4.43 41.19
N ALA A 40 13.02 5.46 40.50
CA ALA A 40 12.51 5.82 39.19
C ALA A 40 12.57 4.59 38.28
N ALA A 41 11.43 4.19 37.72
CA ALA A 41 11.38 3.16 36.69
C ALA A 41 12.01 3.73 35.41
N THR A 42 13.33 3.59 35.28
CA THR A 42 14.03 3.84 34.03
C THR A 42 13.36 3.00 32.96
N THR A 43 12.77 3.66 31.96
CA THR A 43 12.17 2.99 30.81
C THR A 43 13.25 2.15 30.13
N ALA A 44 13.18 0.83 30.32
CA ALA A 44 13.96 -0.09 29.53
C ALA A 44 13.56 0.14 28.07
N ARG A 45 14.52 0.55 27.23
CA ARG A 45 14.32 0.58 25.78
C ARG A 45 13.81 -0.80 25.36
N PRO A 46 12.76 -0.89 24.53
CA PRO A 46 12.40 -2.15 23.89
C PRO A 46 13.66 -2.76 23.28
N GLY A 47 13.82 -4.07 23.48
CA GLY A 47 15.04 -4.75 23.05
C GLY A 47 15.26 -4.57 21.55
N LEU A 48 16.53 -4.39 21.16
CA LEU A 48 16.95 -4.47 19.77
C LEU A 48 16.59 -5.88 19.24
N VAL A 49 15.43 -5.97 18.58
CA VAL A 49 15.16 -7.02 17.61
C VAL A 49 16.28 -6.91 16.57
N ALA A 50 16.89 -8.04 16.21
CA ALA A 50 17.91 -8.04 15.17
C ALA A 50 17.31 -7.47 13.87
N PRO A 51 18.04 -6.65 13.11
CA PRO A 51 17.53 -6.09 11.86
C PRO A 51 17.38 -7.21 10.82
N ALA A 52 16.17 -7.77 10.74
CA ALA A 52 15.70 -8.30 9.47
C ALA A 52 15.54 -7.10 8.52
N PRO A 53 15.91 -7.19 7.23
CA PRO A 53 15.65 -6.11 6.30
C PRO A 53 14.15 -5.82 6.27
N GLU A 54 13.78 -4.54 6.41
CA GLU A 54 12.41 -4.08 6.69
C GLU A 54 11.41 -4.30 5.53
N VAL A 55 11.93 -4.80 4.40
CA VAL A 55 11.21 -5.21 3.20
C VAL A 55 11.78 -6.56 2.78
N GLY A 56 10.90 -7.48 2.36
CA GLY A 56 11.29 -8.78 1.82
C GLY A 56 12.36 -8.66 0.73
N ARG A 57 13.49 -9.38 0.88
CA ARG A 57 14.68 -9.28 0.02
C ARG A 57 14.27 -9.43 -1.45
N VAL A 58 14.64 -8.43 -2.27
CA VAL A 58 14.44 -8.45 -3.71
C VAL A 58 15.40 -9.49 -4.29
N GLN A 59 14.86 -10.57 -4.85
CA GLN A 59 15.61 -11.67 -5.45
C GLN A 59 14.87 -12.20 -6.68
N SER A 60 15.56 -12.93 -7.54
CA SER A 60 14.96 -13.64 -8.67
C SER A 60 14.10 -14.80 -8.18
N VAL A 61 12.83 -14.81 -8.60
CA VAL A 61 11.88 -15.89 -8.36
C VAL A 61 11.59 -16.71 -9.62
N PRO A 62 11.23 -17.99 -9.47
CA PRO A 62 10.73 -18.80 -10.58
C PRO A 62 9.43 -18.23 -11.18
N GLY A 63 9.34 -18.23 -12.51
CA GLY A 63 8.14 -17.83 -13.26
C GLY A 63 8.03 -18.55 -14.60
N TYR A 64 6.96 -18.29 -15.35
CA TYR A 64 6.76 -18.88 -16.68
C TYR A 64 5.86 -18.03 -17.57
N ALA A 65 6.10 -18.12 -18.88
CA ALA A 65 5.21 -17.58 -19.90
C ALA A 65 4.24 -18.66 -20.38
N SER A 66 2.94 -18.35 -20.34
CA SER A 66 1.85 -19.14 -20.92
C SER A 66 1.22 -18.40 -22.10
N ALA A 67 0.38 -19.06 -22.89
CA ALA A 67 -0.28 -18.42 -24.04
C ALA A 67 -1.16 -17.20 -23.67
N THR A 68 -1.68 -17.14 -22.43
CA THR A 68 -2.65 -16.13 -21.97
C THR A 68 -2.09 -15.14 -20.93
N GLY A 69 -0.81 -15.26 -20.56
CA GLY A 69 -0.20 -14.41 -19.54
C GLY A 69 1.17 -14.90 -19.08
N LEU A 70 1.88 -14.00 -18.41
CA LEU A 70 3.15 -14.26 -17.74
C LEU A 70 2.91 -14.45 -16.25
N VAL A 71 3.60 -15.39 -15.61
CA VAL A 71 3.35 -15.79 -14.22
C VAL A 71 4.63 -15.82 -13.41
N ALA A 72 4.64 -15.31 -12.17
CA ALA A 72 5.74 -15.50 -11.21
C ALA A 72 5.28 -15.96 -9.83
N GLN A 73 6.08 -16.84 -9.22
CA GLN A 73 5.86 -17.39 -7.89
C GLN A 73 6.59 -16.54 -6.84
N VAL A 74 5.93 -15.52 -6.28
CA VAL A 74 6.54 -14.63 -5.26
C VAL A 74 6.56 -15.22 -3.84
N GLY A 75 5.78 -16.27 -3.60
CA GLY A 75 5.66 -16.91 -2.28
C GLY A 75 6.80 -17.89 -1.97
N SER A 76 7.31 -17.88 -0.74
CA SER A 76 8.37 -18.80 -0.28
C SER A 76 7.96 -20.28 -0.19
N ARG A 77 6.63 -20.56 -0.16
CA ARG A 77 6.03 -21.88 0.10
C ARG A 77 5.55 -22.57 -1.18
N ALA A 78 6.11 -23.75 -1.45
CA ALA A 78 5.74 -24.55 -2.62
C ALA A 78 4.25 -24.94 -2.63
N GLY A 79 3.60 -24.80 -3.79
CA GLY A 79 2.23 -25.29 -4.02
C GLY A 79 1.11 -24.45 -3.39
N SER A 80 1.31 -23.13 -3.24
CA SER A 80 0.30 -22.23 -2.65
C SER A 80 0.01 -21.01 -3.54
N HIS A 81 -1.16 -20.38 -3.36
CA HIS A 81 -1.80 -19.44 -4.30
C HIS A 81 -1.16 -18.02 -4.36
N TRP A 82 0.17 -17.97 -4.53
CA TRP A 82 0.98 -16.74 -4.58
C TRP A 82 1.45 -16.38 -5.99
N ASP A 83 0.93 -17.09 -6.99
CA ASP A 83 1.34 -16.90 -8.37
C ASP A 83 0.71 -15.62 -8.94
N VAL A 84 1.58 -14.66 -9.21
CA VAL A 84 1.27 -13.36 -9.79
C VAL A 84 1.12 -13.54 -11.28
N THR A 85 -0.04 -13.19 -11.84
CA THR A 85 -0.30 -13.32 -13.28
C THR A 85 -0.46 -11.96 -13.95
N VAL A 86 0.43 -11.63 -14.88
CA VAL A 86 0.32 -10.45 -15.73
C VAL A 86 -0.37 -10.86 -17.04
N HIS A 87 -1.54 -10.30 -17.29
CA HIS A 87 -2.38 -10.64 -18.45
C HIS A 87 -1.90 -9.96 -19.73
N VAL A 88 -0.82 -10.48 -20.31
CA VAL A 88 -0.32 -10.15 -21.66
C VAL A 88 -0.43 -11.40 -22.55
N PRO A 89 -1.14 -11.37 -23.69
CA PRO A 89 -1.18 -12.49 -24.62
C PRO A 89 0.22 -12.77 -25.16
N VAL A 90 0.63 -14.04 -25.22
CA VAL A 90 1.94 -14.46 -25.75
C VAL A 90 1.71 -15.23 -27.05
N PRO A 91 1.80 -14.58 -28.23
CA PRO A 91 1.55 -15.25 -29.50
C PRO A 91 2.53 -16.40 -29.75
N ALA A 92 2.07 -17.47 -30.38
CA ALA A 92 2.91 -18.61 -30.73
C ALA A 92 4.13 -18.18 -31.57
N GLY A 93 5.33 -18.58 -31.14
CA GLY A 93 6.60 -18.18 -31.77
C GLY A 93 7.17 -16.84 -31.31
N SER A 94 6.48 -16.10 -30.42
CA SER A 94 7.12 -15.03 -29.65
C SER A 94 7.92 -15.60 -28.47
N THR A 95 8.84 -14.81 -27.94
CA THR A 95 9.59 -15.12 -26.70
C THR A 95 9.36 -14.00 -25.70
N ALA A 96 8.91 -14.35 -24.50
CA ALA A 96 8.72 -13.41 -23.41
C ALA A 96 10.03 -13.14 -22.66
N VAL A 97 10.17 -11.90 -22.20
CA VAL A 97 11.28 -11.37 -21.40
C VAL A 97 10.72 -10.44 -20.32
N TYR A 98 11.54 -10.11 -19.33
CA TYR A 98 11.25 -9.07 -18.33
C TYR A 98 12.40 -8.06 -18.30
N GLY A 99 12.08 -6.80 -17.98
CA GLY A 99 13.05 -5.72 -17.91
C GLY A 99 12.50 -4.48 -17.21
N ASP A 100 13.42 -3.67 -16.69
CA ASP A 100 13.20 -2.31 -16.19
C ASP A 100 13.39 -1.32 -17.35
N TRP A 101 12.38 -1.18 -18.22
CA TRP A 101 12.54 -0.46 -19.50
C TRP A 101 12.61 1.07 -19.32
N ASP A 102 12.03 1.62 -18.26
CA ASP A 102 12.00 3.05 -17.98
C ASP A 102 12.86 3.52 -16.79
N GLY A 103 13.48 2.60 -16.06
CA GLY A 103 14.46 2.88 -15.01
C GLY A 103 13.85 3.17 -13.65
N ASP A 104 12.58 2.81 -13.42
CA ASP A 104 11.89 2.97 -12.13
C ASP A 104 12.26 1.86 -11.12
N GLY A 105 12.91 0.79 -11.58
CA GLY A 105 13.32 -0.36 -10.78
C GLY A 105 12.37 -1.55 -10.82
N ALA A 106 11.24 -1.46 -11.54
CA ALA A 106 10.28 -2.55 -11.68
C ALA A 106 10.59 -3.42 -12.91
N GLN A 107 10.62 -4.73 -12.73
CA GLN A 107 10.73 -5.67 -13.85
C GLN A 107 9.36 -5.87 -14.49
N THR A 108 9.17 -5.33 -15.68
CA THR A 108 7.89 -5.30 -16.41
C THR A 108 7.96 -6.11 -17.73
N PRO A 109 6.82 -6.56 -18.29
CA PRO A 109 6.82 -7.48 -19.44
C PRO A 109 7.45 -6.93 -20.73
N GLY A 110 8.06 -7.83 -21.50
CA GLY A 110 8.42 -7.61 -22.90
C GLY A 110 8.21 -8.86 -23.76
N LEU A 111 7.93 -8.68 -25.05
CA LEU A 111 7.80 -9.74 -26.04
C LEU A 111 8.72 -9.46 -27.25
N PHE A 112 9.50 -10.46 -27.64
CA PHE A 112 10.22 -10.49 -28.91
C PHE A 112 9.49 -11.36 -29.93
N ALA A 113 9.20 -10.80 -31.11
CA ALA A 113 8.59 -11.49 -32.24
C ALA A 113 9.29 -11.11 -33.55
N GLY A 114 10.25 -11.92 -33.98
CA GLY A 114 10.80 -11.90 -35.34
C GLY A 114 11.55 -10.62 -35.75
N GLY A 115 12.10 -9.86 -34.80
CA GLY A 115 12.75 -8.57 -35.05
C GLY A 115 11.94 -7.34 -34.61
N THR A 116 10.75 -7.56 -34.07
CA THR A 116 9.93 -6.57 -33.36
C THR A 116 9.94 -6.88 -31.87
N TRP A 117 10.12 -5.85 -31.06
CA TRP A 117 10.01 -5.89 -29.61
C TRP A 117 8.79 -5.07 -29.19
N THR A 118 7.98 -5.62 -28.30
CA THR A 118 6.86 -4.91 -27.67
C THR A 118 7.12 -4.91 -26.17
N LEU A 119 7.14 -3.73 -25.54
CA LEU A 119 7.51 -3.56 -24.14
C LEU A 119 6.39 -2.83 -23.40
N TRP A 120 6.16 -3.22 -22.15
CA TRP A 120 5.14 -2.66 -21.26
C TRP A 120 5.80 -2.11 -20.01
N ASN A 121 5.36 -0.94 -19.54
CA ASN A 121 5.78 -0.35 -18.26
C ASN A 121 4.64 -0.45 -17.22
N VAL A 122 3.75 -1.41 -17.39
CA VAL A 122 2.58 -1.62 -16.54
C VAL A 122 2.52 -3.09 -16.19
N LEU A 123 2.30 -3.37 -14.91
CA LEU A 123 2.45 -4.71 -14.35
C LEU A 123 1.12 -5.30 -13.86
N ILE A 124 0.13 -4.45 -13.54
CA ILE A 124 -1.22 -4.87 -13.11
C ILE A 124 -2.32 -4.34 -14.02
N GLY A 125 -3.52 -4.89 -13.88
CA GLY A 125 -4.68 -4.49 -14.67
C GLY A 125 -4.90 -5.33 -15.93
N LYS A 126 -6.13 -5.23 -16.46
CA LYS A 126 -6.61 -6.08 -17.55
C LYS A 126 -6.10 -5.61 -18.92
N LEU A 127 -5.15 -6.36 -19.50
CA LEU A 127 -4.56 -6.15 -20.83
C LEU A 127 -3.89 -4.76 -20.96
N PRO A 128 -2.73 -4.52 -20.33
CA PRO A 128 -2.04 -3.24 -20.45
C PRO A 128 -1.68 -2.95 -21.92
N SER A 129 -1.83 -1.69 -22.32
CA SER A 129 -1.34 -1.24 -23.64
C SER A 129 0.19 -1.20 -23.63
N PRO A 130 0.86 -1.57 -24.74
CA PRO A 130 2.31 -1.52 -24.81
C PRO A 130 2.81 -0.08 -24.70
N ALA A 131 3.80 0.14 -23.84
CA ALA A 131 4.42 1.44 -23.65
C ALA A 131 5.28 1.83 -24.87
N MET A 132 5.90 0.83 -25.52
CA MET A 132 6.62 1.04 -26.78
C MET A 132 6.69 -0.23 -27.66
N THR A 133 6.80 0.00 -28.97
CA THR A 133 7.10 -1.04 -29.97
C THR A 133 8.34 -0.64 -30.74
N VAL A 134 9.39 -1.47 -30.69
CA VAL A 134 10.69 -1.21 -31.30
C VAL A 134 10.94 -2.23 -32.42
N GLY A 135 10.92 -1.77 -33.66
CA GLY A 135 11.11 -2.60 -34.84
C GLY A 135 12.55 -2.60 -35.39
N GLY A 136 12.88 -3.61 -36.19
CA GLY A 136 14.12 -3.64 -36.96
C GLY A 136 15.36 -4.04 -36.16
N PHE A 137 15.19 -4.76 -35.05
CA PHE A 137 16.30 -5.29 -34.27
C PHE A 137 16.11 -6.77 -33.93
N GLY A 138 16.94 -7.62 -34.54
CA GLY A 138 16.77 -9.07 -34.57
C GLY A 138 16.04 -9.56 -35.81
N ALA A 139 15.84 -10.87 -35.90
CA ALA A 139 15.10 -11.57 -36.94
C ALA A 139 14.49 -12.88 -36.39
N ALA A 140 13.62 -13.53 -37.16
CA ALA A 140 13.13 -14.86 -36.82
C ALA A 140 14.30 -15.87 -36.71
N GLY A 141 14.34 -16.63 -35.61
CA GLY A 141 15.41 -17.59 -35.31
C GLY A 141 16.57 -17.01 -34.47
N ASP A 142 16.58 -15.71 -34.19
CA ASP A 142 17.44 -15.14 -33.15
C ASP A 142 16.87 -15.47 -31.75
N VAL A 143 17.76 -15.65 -30.76
CA VAL A 143 17.37 -15.77 -29.35
C VAL A 143 17.48 -14.39 -28.70
N PRO A 144 16.40 -13.82 -28.15
CA PRO A 144 16.47 -12.53 -27.46
C PRO A 144 17.24 -12.66 -26.14
N VAL A 145 17.96 -11.60 -25.79
CA VAL A 145 18.55 -11.39 -24.45
C VAL A 145 18.29 -9.96 -24.05
N VAL A 146 18.19 -9.71 -22.74
CA VAL A 146 17.93 -8.39 -22.17
C VAL A 146 18.80 -8.23 -20.91
N GLY A 147 19.17 -6.99 -20.61
CA GLY A 147 20.07 -6.66 -19.49
C GLY A 147 20.53 -5.22 -19.56
N ASP A 148 21.09 -4.69 -18.49
CA ASP A 148 21.68 -3.34 -18.48
C ASP A 148 23.10 -3.39 -19.09
N TRP A 149 23.28 -2.99 -20.35
CA TRP A 149 24.58 -3.07 -21.01
C TRP A 149 25.45 -1.83 -20.73
N ASP A 150 24.84 -0.66 -20.52
CA ASP A 150 25.55 0.62 -20.38
C ASP A 150 25.61 1.20 -18.96
N GLY A 151 24.94 0.56 -17.99
CA GLY A 151 24.97 0.84 -16.56
C GLY A 151 24.16 2.05 -16.16
N ASP A 152 23.18 2.49 -16.96
CA ASP A 152 22.27 3.59 -16.62
C ASP A 152 21.12 3.16 -15.70
N GLY A 153 20.95 1.84 -15.51
CA GLY A 153 19.94 1.22 -14.68
C GLY A 153 18.72 0.69 -15.42
N ARG A 154 18.61 0.90 -16.73
CA ARG A 154 17.54 0.39 -17.57
C ARG A 154 17.91 -0.97 -18.16
N THR A 155 16.89 -1.72 -18.55
CA THR A 155 17.08 -2.95 -19.30
C THR A 155 17.11 -2.67 -20.81
N ASP A 156 18.26 -2.93 -21.41
CA ASP A 156 18.52 -2.82 -22.84
C ASP A 156 18.13 -4.08 -23.62
N LEU A 157 18.16 -3.97 -24.95
CA LEU A 157 17.80 -5.06 -25.85
C LEU A 157 19.04 -5.74 -26.46
N GLY A 158 18.97 -7.04 -26.68
CA GLY A 158 19.98 -7.81 -27.37
C GLY A 158 19.44 -9.04 -28.10
N VAL A 159 20.20 -9.54 -29.07
CA VAL A 159 19.94 -10.83 -29.71
C VAL A 159 21.21 -11.65 -29.83
N PHE A 160 21.09 -12.96 -29.62
CA PHE A 160 22.13 -13.94 -29.89
C PHE A 160 21.83 -14.66 -31.21
N ARG A 161 22.81 -14.61 -32.13
CA ARG A 161 22.75 -15.26 -33.44
C ARG A 161 24.07 -15.99 -33.70
N ALA A 162 23.99 -17.32 -33.76
CA ALA A 162 25.08 -18.21 -34.19
C ALA A 162 26.44 -17.96 -33.50
N GLY A 163 26.47 -17.80 -32.17
CA GLY A 163 27.70 -17.54 -31.40
C GLY A 163 28.09 -16.07 -31.25
N THR A 164 27.25 -15.14 -31.72
CA THR A 164 27.49 -13.71 -31.62
C THR A 164 26.31 -13.01 -30.96
N PHE A 165 26.60 -12.23 -29.92
CA PHE A 165 25.69 -11.26 -29.32
C PHE A 165 25.70 -9.96 -30.13
N TYR A 166 24.52 -9.42 -30.35
CA TYR A 166 24.28 -8.10 -30.90
C TYR A 166 23.48 -7.33 -29.85
N LEU A 167 24.05 -6.28 -29.27
CA LEU A 167 23.48 -5.54 -28.13
C LEU A 167 23.23 -4.09 -28.52
N ARG A 168 22.13 -3.49 -28.05
CA ARG A 168 21.76 -2.09 -28.35
C ARG A 168 21.11 -1.46 -27.13
N THR A 169 21.63 -0.29 -26.74
CA THR A 169 21.08 0.45 -25.61
C THR A 169 19.71 1.03 -25.94
N LEU A 170 18.75 0.89 -25.02
CA LEU A 170 17.36 1.32 -25.15
C LEU A 170 17.19 2.69 -24.50
N ARG A 171 17.00 3.71 -25.32
CA ARG A 171 16.85 5.09 -24.83
C ARG A 171 15.38 5.41 -24.55
N PRO A 172 15.10 6.37 -23.66
CA PRO A 172 13.77 6.95 -23.49
C PRO A 172 13.11 7.27 -24.85
N GLY A 173 11.84 6.89 -24.99
CA GLY A 173 11.10 7.01 -26.25
C GLY A 173 11.38 5.90 -27.28
N GLY A 174 12.03 4.80 -26.91
CA GLY A 174 12.17 3.59 -27.73
C GLY A 174 13.21 3.69 -28.85
N THR A 175 14.11 4.69 -28.80
CA THR A 175 15.20 4.79 -29.78
C THR A 175 16.39 3.91 -29.38
N LEU A 176 16.94 3.16 -30.34
CA LEU A 176 18.03 2.23 -30.07
C LEU A 176 19.40 2.79 -30.44
N GLY A 177 20.36 2.65 -29.53
CA GLY A 177 21.76 2.98 -29.73
C GLY A 177 22.47 2.18 -30.84
N PRO A 178 23.78 2.42 -31.07
CA PRO A 178 24.57 1.67 -32.04
C PRO A 178 24.70 0.20 -31.63
N THR A 179 24.70 -0.71 -32.60
CA THR A 179 24.84 -2.15 -32.36
C THR A 179 26.27 -2.50 -31.95
N GLN A 180 26.44 -2.93 -30.70
CA GLN A 180 27.66 -3.61 -30.26
C GLN A 180 27.60 -5.08 -30.72
N ARG A 181 28.72 -5.61 -31.23
CA ARG A 181 28.82 -7.00 -31.70
C ARG A 181 29.92 -7.72 -30.94
N LEU A 182 29.57 -8.79 -30.23
CA LEU A 182 30.47 -9.54 -29.36
C LEU A 182 30.38 -11.04 -29.68
N ALA A 183 31.47 -11.63 -30.16
CA ALA A 183 31.55 -13.07 -30.43
C ALA A 183 31.92 -13.82 -29.14
N PHE A 184 31.02 -14.69 -28.67
CA PHE A 184 31.20 -15.51 -27.48
C PHE A 184 30.26 -16.72 -27.60
N GLY A 185 30.83 -17.90 -27.86
CA GLY A 185 30.10 -19.12 -28.23
C GLY A 185 30.05 -19.42 -29.74
N VAL A 186 29.24 -20.40 -30.13
CA VAL A 186 29.01 -20.87 -31.50
C VAL A 186 27.53 -21.12 -31.78
N ALA A 187 27.17 -21.48 -33.01
CA ALA A 187 25.83 -21.94 -33.33
C ALA A 187 25.46 -23.21 -32.55
N GLY A 188 24.31 -23.21 -31.87
CA GLY A 188 23.85 -24.30 -31.00
C GLY A 188 24.12 -24.09 -29.51
N ASP A 189 24.96 -23.10 -29.15
CA ASP A 189 25.02 -22.63 -27.77
C ASP A 189 23.75 -21.84 -27.42
N VAL A 190 23.32 -21.89 -26.15
CA VAL A 190 22.19 -21.11 -25.63
C VAL A 190 22.75 -19.91 -24.87
N PRO A 191 22.34 -18.66 -25.14
CA PRO A 191 22.81 -17.51 -24.38
C PRO A 191 22.27 -17.55 -22.94
N VAL A 192 23.04 -16.99 -22.03
CA VAL A 192 22.62 -16.68 -20.66
C VAL A 192 23.25 -15.36 -20.26
N VAL A 193 22.54 -14.50 -19.55
CA VAL A 193 23.00 -13.16 -19.18
C VAL A 193 22.62 -12.87 -17.73
N GLY A 194 23.41 -12.05 -17.06
CA GLY A 194 23.24 -11.67 -15.66
C GLY A 194 24.45 -10.88 -15.16
N ASP A 195 24.30 -10.08 -14.11
CA ASP A 195 25.41 -9.42 -13.41
C ASP A 195 26.22 -10.46 -12.59
N TRP A 196 27.22 -11.09 -13.22
CA TRP A 196 27.97 -12.17 -12.57
C TRP A 196 28.95 -11.67 -11.50
N ASP A 197 29.44 -10.43 -11.60
CA ASP A 197 30.50 -9.92 -10.73
C ASP A 197 30.04 -8.89 -9.68
N GLY A 198 28.86 -8.31 -9.85
CA GLY A 198 28.18 -7.38 -8.95
C GLY A 198 28.52 -5.91 -9.22
N ASP A 199 28.88 -5.54 -10.45
CA ASP A 199 29.21 -4.14 -10.81
C ASP A 199 27.99 -3.29 -11.23
N GLY A 200 26.80 -3.90 -11.32
CA GLY A 200 25.55 -3.28 -11.73
C GLY A 200 25.25 -3.38 -13.23
N ARG A 201 26.11 -4.03 -14.02
CA ARG A 201 25.90 -4.26 -15.47
C ARG A 201 25.62 -5.74 -15.73
N THR A 202 24.85 -6.01 -16.78
CA THR A 202 24.59 -7.38 -17.20
C THR A 202 25.72 -7.94 -18.08
N ASP A 203 26.38 -8.98 -17.59
CA ASP A 203 27.42 -9.71 -18.30
C ASP A 203 26.87 -10.78 -19.26
N LEU A 204 27.76 -11.28 -20.12
CA LEU A 204 27.44 -12.30 -21.13
C LEU A 204 27.91 -13.69 -20.71
N GLY A 205 27.10 -14.70 -21.01
CA GLY A 205 27.44 -16.11 -20.85
C GLY A 205 26.82 -16.96 -21.95
N VAL A 206 27.30 -18.19 -22.11
CA VAL A 206 26.64 -19.20 -22.95
C VAL A 206 26.65 -20.57 -22.28
N ARG A 207 25.65 -21.39 -22.60
CA ARG A 207 25.57 -22.79 -22.21
C ARG A 207 25.74 -23.70 -23.42
N ARG A 208 26.66 -24.66 -23.29
CA ARG A 208 26.95 -25.72 -24.26
C ARG A 208 26.73 -27.08 -23.60
N GLY A 209 25.61 -27.73 -23.93
CA GLY A 209 25.21 -28.98 -23.28
C GLY A 209 24.97 -28.77 -21.78
N ALA A 210 25.83 -29.35 -20.93
CA ALA A 210 25.76 -29.22 -19.47
C ALA A 210 26.77 -28.20 -18.88
N GLU A 211 27.64 -27.59 -19.69
CA GLU A 211 28.60 -26.58 -19.24
C GLU A 211 28.10 -25.16 -19.54
N PHE A 212 28.13 -24.29 -18.54
CA PHE A 212 28.01 -22.84 -18.65
C PHE A 212 29.40 -22.21 -18.77
N PHE A 213 29.52 -21.14 -19.55
CA PHE A 213 30.74 -20.34 -19.75
C PHE A 213 30.41 -18.86 -19.55
N PHE A 214 31.18 -18.16 -18.72
CA PHE A 214 30.90 -16.78 -18.32
C PHE A 214 31.99 -15.83 -18.83
N ARG A 215 31.61 -14.73 -19.45
CA ARG A 215 32.52 -13.65 -19.77
C ARG A 215 32.80 -12.88 -18.48
N GLY A 216 34.04 -12.92 -18.01
CA GLY A 216 34.45 -12.26 -16.77
C GLY A 216 35.80 -12.77 -16.28
N ARG A 217 36.24 -12.30 -15.12
CA ARG A 217 37.51 -12.74 -14.49
C ARG A 217 37.25 -13.87 -13.51
N ALA A 218 37.91 -15.02 -13.70
CA ALA A 218 37.80 -16.17 -12.80
C ALA A 218 38.06 -15.83 -11.32
N ALA A 219 39.00 -14.92 -11.05
CA ALA A 219 39.31 -14.47 -9.69
C ALA A 219 38.16 -13.72 -8.99
N VAL A 220 37.15 -13.24 -9.73
CA VAL A 220 35.97 -12.54 -9.20
C VAL A 220 34.75 -13.47 -9.22
N LEU A 221 34.52 -14.19 -10.33
CA LEU A 221 33.37 -15.08 -10.50
C LEU A 221 33.49 -16.41 -9.73
N GLN A 222 34.72 -16.90 -9.58
CA GLN A 222 35.03 -18.20 -8.97
C GLN A 222 36.21 -18.03 -8.00
N PRO A 223 36.06 -17.22 -6.94
CA PRO A 223 37.13 -16.97 -5.99
C PRO A 223 37.57 -18.28 -5.34
N ALA A 224 38.89 -18.44 -5.16
CA ALA A 224 39.42 -19.64 -4.52
C ALA A 224 38.83 -19.78 -3.10
N PRO A 225 38.39 -20.98 -2.68
CA PRO A 225 37.82 -21.18 -1.37
C PRO A 225 38.81 -20.72 -0.30
N VAL A 226 38.35 -19.86 0.61
CA VAL A 226 39.20 -19.32 1.69
C VAL A 226 39.69 -20.48 2.55
N VAL A 227 40.97 -20.82 2.41
CA VAL A 227 41.64 -21.81 3.25
C VAL A 227 41.77 -21.21 4.65
N THR A 228 40.73 -21.39 5.46
CA THR A 228 40.86 -21.20 6.90
C THR A 228 41.90 -22.22 7.40
N PRO A 229 43.00 -21.78 8.03
CA PRO A 229 43.98 -22.71 8.55
C PRO A 229 43.31 -23.56 9.63
N SER A 230 43.22 -24.88 9.39
CA SER A 230 42.75 -25.81 10.41
C SER A 230 43.56 -25.64 11.70
N PRO A 231 42.94 -25.76 12.89
CA PRO A 231 43.63 -25.62 14.17
C PRO A 231 44.48 -26.86 14.50
N SER A 232 45.40 -27.24 13.62
CA SER A 232 46.43 -28.26 13.85
C SER A 232 47.63 -27.65 14.57
N GLY A 233 47.42 -27.26 15.82
CA GLY A 233 48.41 -26.65 16.69
C GLY A 233 48.28 -27.15 18.12
N THR A 234 48.59 -28.43 18.37
CA THR A 234 48.65 -29.00 19.72
C THR A 234 49.67 -28.22 20.55
N PRO A 235 49.31 -27.63 21.70
CA PRO A 235 50.21 -26.75 22.44
C PRO A 235 51.35 -27.55 23.09
N SER A 236 52.59 -27.06 22.91
CA SER A 236 53.71 -27.51 23.74
C SER A 236 53.49 -27.05 25.20
N PRO A 237 53.62 -27.93 26.20
CA PRO A 237 53.39 -27.55 27.59
C PRO A 237 54.52 -26.67 28.13
N ARG A 238 54.16 -25.53 28.73
CA ARG A 238 55.04 -24.75 29.60
C ARG A 238 55.31 -25.56 30.90
N PRO A 239 56.52 -25.49 31.50
CA PRO A 239 56.79 -26.18 32.76
C PRO A 239 55.98 -25.59 33.91
N SER A 240 55.69 -26.45 34.89
CA SER A 240 54.78 -26.21 36.00
C SER A 240 55.30 -25.23 37.05
N ALA A 241 54.36 -24.54 37.69
CA ALA A 241 54.48 -24.09 39.08
C ALA A 241 53.41 -24.80 39.94
N SER A 242 53.73 -25.02 41.21
CA SER A 242 53.19 -26.04 42.11
C SER A 242 51.78 -25.80 42.71
N ALA A 243 51.30 -26.86 43.40
CA ALA A 243 50.27 -26.89 44.46
C ALA A 243 48.80 -27.08 43.97
N SER A 244 47.98 -28.02 44.49
CA SER A 244 48.14 -29.02 45.57
C SER A 244 47.19 -30.22 45.41
N ARG A 245 47.53 -31.34 46.09
CA ARG A 245 46.67 -32.41 46.72
C ARG A 245 45.17 -32.49 46.35
N ALA A 246 44.53 -33.66 46.16
CA ALA A 246 44.96 -35.07 46.22
C ALA A 246 43.91 -36.03 45.58
N ALA A 247 44.36 -37.24 45.21
CA ALA A 247 43.75 -38.60 45.28
C ALA A 247 42.21 -38.78 45.46
N VAL A 248 41.48 -39.80 44.94
CA VAL A 248 41.75 -41.23 44.60
C VAL A 248 40.75 -41.64 43.49
N ALA A 249 41.13 -42.11 42.29
CA ALA A 249 41.28 -43.51 41.81
C ALA A 249 40.03 -44.45 41.78
N ARG A 250 39.82 -45.09 40.58
CA ARG A 250 39.29 -46.47 40.28
C ARG A 250 37.76 -46.66 40.20
N LEU A 251 37.17 -47.61 39.42
CA LEU A 251 37.63 -48.54 38.34
C LEU A 251 36.41 -49.15 37.58
N ALA A 252 36.59 -49.49 36.28
CA ALA A 252 35.89 -50.54 35.50
C ALA A 252 34.34 -50.47 35.33
N SER A 253 33.65 -51.20 34.43
CA SER A 253 34.01 -52.42 33.65
C SER A 253 33.14 -52.66 32.39
N SER A 254 33.74 -53.26 31.34
CA SER A 254 33.17 -54.25 30.35
C SER A 254 31.86 -53.92 29.56
N SER A 255 31.64 -54.36 28.32
CA SER A 255 32.05 -55.63 27.67
C SER A 255 32.14 -55.59 26.13
N SER A 256 32.86 -56.56 25.55
CA SER A 256 32.88 -56.97 24.11
C SER A 256 31.93 -58.16 23.89
N PRO A 257 31.96 -58.99 22.80
CA PRO A 257 32.64 -58.95 21.48
C PRO A 257 31.62 -59.14 20.29
N SER A 258 31.94 -59.24 18.99
CA SER A 258 32.77 -60.27 18.30
C SER A 258 32.96 -60.00 16.80
N ALA A 259 34.08 -60.48 16.23
CA ALA A 259 34.32 -60.70 14.79
C ALA A 259 34.39 -62.23 14.50
N PRO A 260 34.64 -62.71 13.25
CA PRO A 260 36.05 -62.94 12.87
C PRO A 260 36.43 -62.94 11.35
N THR A 261 37.72 -62.61 11.10
CA THR A 261 38.68 -63.13 10.06
C THR A 261 38.33 -63.11 8.53
N SER A 262 39.14 -62.54 7.61
CA SER A 262 40.59 -62.71 7.24
C SER A 262 40.91 -64.02 6.47
N PRO A 263 41.89 -64.09 5.51
CA PRO A 263 43.24 -63.49 5.64
C PRO A 263 44.07 -63.00 4.39
N ARG A 264 45.01 -62.08 4.69
CA ARG A 264 46.44 -61.95 4.26
C ARG A 264 46.88 -61.86 2.78
N GLY A 265 47.74 -60.86 2.52
CA GLY A 265 48.77 -60.84 1.47
C GLY A 265 49.60 -59.54 1.52
N SER A 266 50.90 -59.62 1.86
CA SER A 266 51.76 -58.44 2.17
C SER A 266 52.95 -58.30 1.22
N ALA A 267 53.30 -57.07 0.82
CA ALA A 267 54.69 -56.56 0.77
C ALA A 267 54.76 -55.11 0.25
N SER A 268 55.75 -54.36 0.73
CA SER A 268 56.25 -53.11 0.14
C SER A 268 57.75 -53.00 0.42
N PRO A 269 58.55 -52.47 -0.52
CA PRO A 269 59.59 -51.52 -0.13
C PRO A 269 59.66 -50.27 -1.04
N SER A 270 60.40 -49.27 -0.55
CA SER A 270 60.47 -47.88 -1.02
C SER A 270 61.55 -47.65 -2.12
N PRO A 271 62.06 -46.42 -2.35
CA PRO A 271 61.50 -45.39 -3.22
C PRO A 271 62.43 -45.02 -4.40
N GLY A 272 61.93 -44.33 -5.44
CA GLY A 272 62.76 -43.96 -6.59
C GLY A 272 62.32 -42.73 -7.38
N ALA A 273 63.26 -41.77 -7.47
CA ALA A 273 63.43 -40.73 -8.50
C ALA A 273 62.29 -39.74 -8.80
N SER A 274 62.61 -38.47 -8.51
CA SER A 274 62.03 -37.25 -9.10
C SER A 274 61.77 -37.34 -10.60
N ALA A 275 60.58 -36.91 -11.03
CA ALA A 275 60.31 -36.45 -12.38
C ALA A 275 59.77 -35.01 -12.31
N SER A 276 60.26 -34.13 -13.19
CA SER A 276 59.84 -32.74 -13.31
C SER A 276 58.32 -32.61 -13.52
N PRO A 277 57.68 -31.50 -13.09
CA PRO A 277 56.26 -31.31 -13.34
C PRO A 277 55.99 -31.27 -14.84
N SER A 278 55.14 -32.19 -15.31
CA SER A 278 54.45 -32.01 -16.59
C SER A 278 53.74 -30.65 -16.57
N PRO A 279 53.72 -29.90 -17.70
CA PRO A 279 52.88 -28.70 -17.77
C PRO A 279 51.43 -29.09 -17.44
N ALA A 280 50.74 -28.24 -16.67
CA ALA A 280 49.32 -28.42 -16.41
C ALA A 280 48.57 -28.60 -17.75
N PRO A 281 47.55 -29.48 -17.81
CA PRO A 281 46.80 -29.68 -19.04
C PRO A 281 46.23 -28.34 -19.49
N VAL A 282 46.71 -27.86 -20.63
CA VAL A 282 46.13 -26.69 -21.30
C VAL A 282 44.73 -27.12 -21.72
N ASP A 283 43.72 -26.47 -21.15
CA ASP A 283 42.32 -26.74 -21.50
C ASP A 283 42.17 -26.66 -23.03
N PRO A 284 41.59 -27.69 -23.68
CA PRO A 284 41.50 -27.71 -25.13
C PRO A 284 40.72 -26.49 -25.60
N ALA A 285 41.25 -25.78 -26.60
CA ALA A 285 40.65 -24.55 -27.10
C ALA A 285 39.22 -24.82 -27.61
N LEU A 286 38.23 -24.43 -26.81
CA LEU A 286 36.83 -24.63 -27.12
C LEU A 286 36.41 -23.63 -28.21
N PRO A 287 35.82 -24.08 -29.34
CA PRO A 287 35.39 -23.18 -30.40
C PRO A 287 34.48 -22.06 -29.86
N GLY A 288 34.78 -20.81 -30.24
CA GLY A 288 34.03 -19.62 -29.81
C GLY A 288 34.22 -19.18 -28.36
N ILE A 289 35.00 -19.90 -27.53
CA ILE A 289 35.22 -19.61 -26.11
C ILE A 289 36.71 -19.34 -25.87
N PRO A 290 37.09 -18.17 -25.30
CA PRO A 290 38.48 -17.89 -24.94
C PRO A 290 39.08 -18.91 -23.96
N ALA A 291 40.39 -19.17 -24.06
CA ALA A 291 41.09 -20.00 -23.09
C ALA A 291 41.09 -19.33 -21.70
N GLY A 292 40.84 -20.10 -20.65
CA GLY A 292 40.74 -19.59 -19.27
C GLY A 292 39.40 -18.90 -18.94
N THR A 293 38.40 -18.97 -19.81
CA THR A 293 37.03 -18.53 -19.51
C THR A 293 36.46 -19.31 -18.30
N PRO A 294 35.92 -18.62 -17.27
CA PRO A 294 35.20 -19.25 -16.17
C PRO A 294 34.08 -20.17 -16.65
N ARG A 295 33.98 -21.37 -16.07
CA ARG A 295 32.98 -22.36 -16.47
C ARG A 295 32.40 -23.17 -15.31
N LEU A 296 31.17 -23.63 -15.47
CA LEU A 296 30.42 -24.40 -14.48
C LEU A 296 29.64 -25.53 -15.16
N ALA A 297 29.92 -26.78 -14.78
CA ALA A 297 29.10 -27.92 -15.18
C ALA A 297 27.87 -28.03 -14.26
N PHE A 298 26.67 -27.80 -14.80
CA PHE A 298 25.41 -27.83 -14.04
C PHE A 298 24.20 -28.25 -14.88
N GLY A 299 23.41 -29.19 -14.33
CA GLY A 299 22.29 -29.81 -15.03
C GLY A 299 22.69 -30.84 -16.10
N THR A 300 21.78 -31.05 -17.05
CA THR A 300 21.96 -31.90 -18.23
C THR A 300 21.59 -31.13 -19.50
N ALA A 301 22.03 -31.59 -20.66
CA ALA A 301 21.83 -30.90 -21.95
C ALA A 301 20.35 -30.70 -22.36
N GLY A 302 19.41 -31.44 -21.76
CA GLY A 302 17.97 -31.28 -22.02
C GLY A 302 17.24 -30.29 -21.09
N ASP A 303 17.92 -29.76 -20.07
CA ASP A 303 17.30 -28.77 -19.17
C ASP A 303 17.35 -27.37 -19.79
N SER A 304 16.37 -26.51 -19.49
CA SER A 304 16.40 -25.09 -19.91
C SER A 304 17.30 -24.29 -18.97
N PRO A 305 18.30 -23.51 -19.46
CA PRO A 305 19.07 -22.61 -18.60
C PRO A 305 18.23 -21.42 -18.14
N VAL A 306 18.53 -20.94 -16.94
CA VAL A 306 18.03 -19.68 -16.39
C VAL A 306 19.14 -18.97 -15.61
N ALA A 307 19.01 -17.68 -15.39
CA ALA A 307 19.90 -16.90 -14.55
C ALA A 307 19.12 -15.87 -13.75
N GLY A 308 19.71 -15.42 -12.65
CA GLY A 308 19.13 -14.44 -11.76
C GLY A 308 19.78 -14.43 -10.38
N ASP A 309 19.61 -13.32 -9.68
CA ASP A 309 19.98 -13.10 -8.28
C ASP A 309 19.11 -13.95 -7.34
N TRP A 310 19.34 -15.27 -7.26
CA TRP A 310 18.44 -16.21 -6.58
C TRP A 310 18.43 -16.08 -5.06
N ASP A 311 19.41 -15.39 -4.47
CA ASP A 311 19.48 -15.16 -3.02
C ASP A 311 19.21 -13.72 -2.62
N GLY A 312 19.45 -12.73 -3.49
CA GLY A 312 19.28 -11.30 -3.27
C GLY A 312 20.59 -10.55 -2.90
N ASP A 313 21.78 -11.09 -3.19
CA ASP A 313 23.07 -10.45 -2.88
C ASP A 313 23.51 -9.41 -3.91
N GLY A 314 22.73 -9.25 -4.98
CA GLY A 314 23.02 -8.34 -6.07
C GLY A 314 23.85 -8.95 -7.18
N LYS A 315 24.16 -10.26 -7.12
CA LYS A 315 24.84 -11.00 -8.19
C LYS A 315 23.92 -12.04 -8.79
N ASP A 316 23.80 -12.03 -10.10
CA ASP A 316 23.13 -13.09 -10.81
C ASP A 316 23.96 -14.38 -10.81
N THR A 317 23.28 -15.50 -10.71
CA THR A 317 23.87 -16.84 -10.73
C THR A 317 22.99 -17.79 -11.55
N VAL A 318 23.47 -19.00 -11.87
CA VAL A 318 22.78 -19.87 -12.83
C VAL A 318 21.84 -20.89 -12.20
N GLY A 319 20.78 -21.20 -12.93
CA GLY A 319 19.88 -22.31 -12.66
C GLY A 319 19.60 -23.14 -13.91
N VAL A 320 18.95 -24.29 -13.72
CA VAL A 320 18.40 -25.12 -14.78
C VAL A 320 16.99 -25.59 -14.44
N VAL A 321 16.12 -25.66 -15.44
CA VAL A 321 14.72 -26.06 -15.29
C VAL A 321 14.49 -27.40 -16.00
N ARG A 322 14.00 -28.39 -15.23
CA ARG A 322 13.69 -29.74 -15.68
C ARG A 322 12.24 -30.08 -15.36
N GLY A 323 11.37 -30.04 -16.38
CA GLY A 323 9.92 -30.10 -16.14
C GLY A 323 9.51 -28.98 -15.18
N SER A 324 8.75 -29.31 -14.14
CA SER A 324 8.36 -28.39 -13.06
C SER A 324 9.47 -28.03 -12.06
N SER A 325 10.62 -28.72 -12.08
CA SER A 325 11.69 -28.52 -11.09
C SER A 325 12.68 -27.44 -11.55
N TRP A 326 12.87 -26.43 -10.71
CA TRP A 326 13.92 -25.42 -10.83
C TRP A 326 15.06 -25.80 -9.88
N LEU A 327 16.25 -25.97 -10.44
CA LEU A 327 17.48 -26.29 -9.71
C LEU A 327 18.39 -25.08 -9.82
N LEU A 328 18.72 -24.43 -8.70
CA LEU A 328 19.42 -23.14 -8.69
C LEU A 328 20.76 -23.26 -7.95
N ARG A 329 21.71 -22.37 -8.26
CA ARG A 329 22.96 -22.17 -7.52
C ARG A 329 22.97 -20.73 -7.00
N ASP A 330 23.41 -20.51 -5.76
CA ASP A 330 23.63 -19.18 -5.16
C ASP A 330 25.10 -18.73 -5.37
N ASP A 331 25.84 -19.42 -6.24
CA ASP A 331 27.24 -19.16 -6.58
C ASP A 331 27.56 -19.70 -7.99
N LEU A 332 28.72 -19.36 -8.56
CA LEU A 332 29.19 -19.90 -9.86
C LEU A 332 30.22 -21.05 -9.72
N LEU A 333 30.25 -21.72 -8.58
CA LEU A 333 31.11 -22.86 -8.24
C LEU A 333 30.43 -24.20 -8.55
N ALA A 334 31.23 -25.22 -8.80
CA ALA A 334 30.76 -26.58 -9.08
C ALA A 334 30.16 -27.24 -7.82
N GLY A 335 28.94 -27.76 -7.93
CA GLY A 335 28.25 -28.41 -6.83
C GLY A 335 26.82 -28.86 -7.16
N PRO A 336 26.12 -29.50 -6.21
CA PRO A 336 24.68 -29.72 -6.31
C PRO A 336 23.91 -28.39 -6.26
N PRO A 337 22.61 -28.35 -6.59
CA PRO A 337 21.80 -27.14 -6.42
C PRO A 337 21.83 -26.65 -4.96
N THR A 338 21.98 -25.34 -4.75
CA THR A 338 21.82 -24.69 -3.44
C THR A 338 20.34 -24.61 -3.07
N ARG A 339 19.48 -24.34 -4.05
CA ARG A 339 18.02 -24.26 -3.90
C ARG A 339 17.33 -25.16 -4.91
N THR A 340 16.15 -25.65 -4.54
CA THR A 340 15.22 -26.35 -5.43
C THR A 340 13.82 -25.80 -5.23
N ARG A 341 13.12 -25.49 -6.33
CA ARG A 341 11.71 -25.05 -6.32
C ARG A 341 10.89 -25.89 -7.29
N VAL A 342 9.60 -26.02 -7.03
CA VAL A 342 8.65 -26.73 -7.89
C VAL A 342 7.58 -25.76 -8.35
N VAL A 343 7.54 -25.51 -9.66
CA VAL A 343 6.58 -24.64 -10.33
C VAL A 343 5.71 -25.51 -11.23
N VAL A 344 4.43 -25.62 -10.90
CA VAL A 344 3.46 -26.35 -11.71
C VAL A 344 3.09 -25.48 -12.90
N ARG A 345 3.44 -25.92 -14.12
CA ARG A 345 3.10 -25.24 -15.37
C ARG A 345 2.69 -26.24 -16.45
N SER A 346 1.99 -25.78 -17.46
CA SER A 346 1.48 -26.60 -18.56
C SER A 346 2.60 -27.03 -19.52
N ALA A 347 2.36 -28.10 -20.28
CA ALA A 347 3.27 -28.52 -21.34
C ALA A 347 3.28 -27.48 -22.46
N GLY A 348 4.39 -26.78 -22.62
CA GLY A 348 4.56 -25.66 -23.57
C GLY A 348 4.89 -24.34 -22.88
N ASP A 349 4.61 -24.20 -21.58
CA ASP A 349 4.93 -22.99 -20.83
C ASP A 349 6.44 -22.83 -20.65
N ALA A 350 6.97 -21.69 -21.09
CA ALA A 350 8.41 -21.41 -21.10
C ALA A 350 8.86 -20.89 -19.72
N PRO A 351 9.93 -21.42 -19.10
CA PRO A 351 10.44 -20.90 -17.83
C PRO A 351 11.01 -19.49 -18.02
N LEU A 352 10.71 -18.60 -17.07
CA LEU A 352 11.04 -17.17 -17.15
C LEU A 352 11.35 -16.64 -15.73
N PRO A 353 12.61 -16.29 -15.42
CA PRO A 353 12.95 -15.65 -14.16
C PRO A 353 12.33 -14.25 -14.05
N TRP A 354 11.95 -13.84 -12.84
CA TRP A 354 11.44 -12.50 -12.55
C TRP A 354 12.03 -12.04 -11.21
N ARG A 355 12.68 -10.88 -11.16
CA ARG A 355 13.16 -10.25 -9.92
C ARG A 355 12.01 -9.58 -9.14
N ALA A 356 11.71 -10.04 -7.93
CA ALA A 356 10.62 -9.54 -7.09
C ALA A 356 11.01 -9.54 -5.59
N PRO A 357 10.34 -8.74 -4.73
CA PRO A 357 10.44 -8.89 -3.28
C PRO A 357 9.90 -10.25 -2.85
N THR A 358 10.56 -10.89 -1.90
CA THR A 358 10.14 -12.19 -1.38
C THR A 358 10.00 -12.18 0.13
N SER A 359 8.94 -12.83 0.62
CA SER A 359 8.63 -12.97 2.04
C SER A 359 7.93 -14.31 2.30
N ASP A 360 7.65 -14.61 3.56
CA ASP A 360 6.86 -15.78 3.96
C ASP A 360 5.34 -15.61 3.76
N GLY A 361 4.92 -14.51 3.10
CA GLY A 361 3.57 -14.36 2.58
C GLY A 361 2.91 -12.99 2.75
N GLN A 362 3.68 -11.91 2.75
CA GLN A 362 3.20 -10.56 3.13
C GLN A 362 3.78 -9.39 2.29
N SER A 363 4.71 -9.66 1.39
CA SER A 363 5.34 -8.63 0.54
C SER A 363 4.50 -8.26 -0.68
N CYS A 364 4.50 -6.99 -1.09
CA CYS A 364 3.99 -6.60 -2.40
C CYS A 364 4.73 -7.37 -3.51
N PRO A 365 4.04 -8.04 -4.44
CA PRO A 365 4.69 -8.76 -5.53
C PRO A 365 5.35 -7.86 -6.60
N PHE A 366 5.03 -6.56 -6.58
CA PHE A 366 5.05 -5.70 -7.76
C PHE A 366 6.05 -4.53 -7.71
N VAL A 367 6.97 -4.57 -6.75
CA VAL A 367 7.74 -3.39 -6.34
C VAL A 367 8.69 -2.89 -7.43
N ALA A 368 8.55 -1.61 -7.75
CA ALA A 368 9.62 -0.77 -8.27
C ALA A 368 10.80 -0.73 -7.29
N ALA A 369 11.81 -1.59 -7.54
CA ALA A 369 12.84 -1.90 -6.56
C ALA A 369 13.69 -0.69 -6.16
N ARG A 370 13.87 0.31 -7.03
CA ARG A 370 14.60 1.54 -6.72
C ARG A 370 13.80 2.43 -5.76
N THR A 371 12.49 2.53 -5.93
CA THR A 371 11.62 3.36 -5.08
C THR A 371 11.61 2.89 -3.64
N VAL A 372 11.68 1.57 -3.42
CA VAL A 372 11.72 0.99 -2.07
C VAL A 372 13.16 0.90 -1.53
N ALA A 373 14.13 0.44 -2.32
CA ALA A 373 15.54 0.39 -1.89
C ALA A 373 16.14 1.77 -1.54
N ALA A 374 15.69 2.84 -2.20
CA ALA A 374 16.11 4.22 -1.89
C ALA A 374 15.31 4.87 -0.74
N ARG A 375 14.24 4.23 -0.25
CA ARG A 375 13.34 4.74 0.80
C ARG A 375 13.20 3.82 2.03
N HIS A 376 13.91 2.70 2.06
CA HIS A 376 13.99 1.80 3.22
C HIS A 376 14.17 2.59 4.53
N ASP A 377 13.37 2.25 5.54
CA ASP A 377 13.35 2.86 6.87
C ASP A 377 12.95 4.37 6.90
N ALA A 378 12.52 4.97 5.78
CA ALA A 378 12.26 6.42 5.72
C ALA A 378 10.87 6.82 6.24
N ASN A 379 9.77 6.30 5.70
CA ASN A 379 8.44 6.89 5.92
C ASN A 379 7.72 6.30 7.13
N ALA A 380 7.71 4.98 7.31
CA ALA A 380 7.20 4.34 8.52
C ALA A 380 7.91 4.84 9.79
N GLY A 381 9.20 5.18 9.69
CA GLY A 381 10.00 5.76 10.77
C GLY A 381 9.53 7.15 11.25
N TYR A 382 8.75 7.90 10.45
CA TYR A 382 8.13 9.15 10.90
C TYR A 382 6.75 8.97 11.54
N VAL A 383 6.13 7.79 11.41
CA VAL A 383 4.76 7.56 11.88
C VAL A 383 4.72 7.48 13.41
N VAL A 384 3.86 8.30 14.01
CA VAL A 384 3.55 8.29 15.44
C VAL A 384 2.19 7.59 15.62
N PRO A 385 2.11 6.45 16.34
CA PRO A 385 0.84 5.74 16.55
C PRO A 385 -0.24 6.62 17.21
N PRO A 386 -1.53 6.38 16.91
CA PRO A 386 -2.62 7.17 17.46
C PRO A 386 -2.79 6.94 18.96
N ARG A 387 -3.17 7.98 19.67
CA ARG A 387 -3.36 7.97 21.12
C ARG A 387 -4.80 7.69 21.50
N GLY A 388 -4.98 7.09 22.67
CA GLY A 388 -6.30 6.96 23.29
C GLY A 388 -7.26 6.09 22.49
N THR A 389 -6.78 5.18 21.65
CA THR A 389 -7.57 4.04 21.16
C THR A 389 -7.86 3.07 22.31
N HIS A 390 -8.75 2.10 22.08
CA HIS A 390 -9.05 1.01 23.01
C HIS A 390 -9.55 1.45 24.40
N GLN A 391 -10.29 2.56 24.47
CA GLN A 391 -11.05 2.99 25.65
C GLN A 391 -12.49 2.45 25.59
N PRO A 392 -13.15 2.21 26.74
CA PRO A 392 -14.55 1.78 26.76
C PRO A 392 -15.48 2.90 26.28
N MET A 393 -16.62 2.56 25.68
CA MET A 393 -17.75 3.49 25.50
C MET A 393 -18.94 3.04 26.33
N THR A 394 -19.96 3.88 26.46
CA THR A 394 -21.26 3.45 26.97
C THR A 394 -22.05 2.75 25.87
N ASP A 395 -22.92 1.81 26.26
CA ASP A 395 -23.92 1.19 25.39
C ASP A 395 -25.26 1.97 25.44
N GLU A 396 -25.26 3.19 25.97
CA GLU A 396 -26.45 4.01 26.22
C GLU A 396 -26.64 5.11 25.16
N ASP A 397 -27.86 5.65 25.10
CA ASP A 397 -28.29 6.77 24.27
C ASP A 397 -27.77 6.76 22.81
N VAL A 398 -26.82 7.64 22.48
CA VAL A 398 -26.34 7.85 21.11
C VAL A 398 -25.02 7.10 20.85
N GLU A 399 -24.20 6.90 21.88
CA GLU A 399 -22.99 6.06 21.82
C GLU A 399 -23.36 4.61 21.46
N GLY A 400 -24.37 4.05 22.13
CA GLY A 400 -24.89 2.72 21.84
C GLY A 400 -25.47 2.59 20.42
N LYS A 401 -26.13 3.63 19.90
CA LYS A 401 -26.65 3.63 18.51
C LYS A 401 -25.54 3.65 17.47
N ALA A 402 -24.52 4.49 17.64
CA ALA A 402 -23.37 4.54 16.74
C ALA A 402 -22.62 3.20 16.71
N ARG A 403 -22.38 2.62 17.89
CA ARG A 403 -21.82 1.27 18.09
C ARG A 403 -22.63 0.18 17.39
N ALA A 404 -23.95 0.21 17.52
CA ALA A 404 -24.84 -0.75 16.85
C ALA A 404 -24.84 -0.61 15.32
N ALA A 405 -24.82 0.62 14.79
CA ALA A 405 -24.82 0.88 13.35
C ALA A 405 -23.53 0.36 12.68
N VAL A 406 -22.38 0.56 13.33
CA VAL A 406 -21.10 0.00 12.88
C VAL A 406 -21.07 -1.53 13.01
N GLY A 407 -21.56 -2.10 14.12
CA GLY A 407 -21.63 -3.56 14.28
C GLY A 407 -22.52 -4.28 13.25
N ASN A 408 -23.52 -3.59 12.68
CA ASN A 408 -24.29 -4.10 11.54
C ASN A 408 -23.47 -4.05 10.24
N ALA A 409 -22.76 -2.95 9.98
CA ALA A 409 -21.85 -2.85 8.83
C ALA A 409 -20.70 -3.87 8.88
N GLU A 410 -20.11 -4.10 10.07
CA GLU A 410 -19.16 -5.20 10.31
C GLU A 410 -19.77 -6.55 9.90
N ARG A 411 -21.02 -6.83 10.30
CA ARG A 411 -21.73 -8.07 9.94
C ARG A 411 -21.92 -8.24 8.43
N PHE A 412 -22.17 -7.14 7.71
CA PHE A 412 -22.24 -7.17 6.25
C PHE A 412 -20.89 -7.54 5.62
N PHE A 413 -19.77 -7.03 6.16
CA PHE A 413 -18.43 -7.36 5.66
C PHE A 413 -17.91 -8.74 6.07
N THR A 414 -18.27 -9.22 7.27
CA THR A 414 -17.72 -10.47 7.86
C THR A 414 -18.70 -11.65 7.89
N GLY A 415 -19.92 -11.49 7.37
CA GLY A 415 -20.99 -12.50 7.38
C GLY A 415 -20.71 -13.74 6.53
N ALA A 416 -21.75 -14.52 6.18
CA ALA A 416 -21.61 -15.83 5.52
C ALA A 416 -20.81 -15.84 4.19
N GLY A 417 -20.67 -14.69 3.53
CA GLY A 417 -19.80 -14.49 2.37
C GLY A 417 -18.30 -14.47 2.71
N TYR A 418 -17.90 -14.02 3.88
CA TYR A 418 -16.50 -13.71 4.24
C TYR A 418 -15.55 -14.92 4.10
N THR A 419 -15.94 -16.10 4.60
CA THR A 419 -15.11 -17.31 4.50
C THR A 419 -15.22 -18.03 3.16
N SER A 420 -16.26 -17.73 2.36
CA SER A 420 -16.51 -18.32 1.04
C SER A 420 -15.96 -17.47 -0.11
N GLN A 421 -15.72 -16.18 0.12
CA GLN A 421 -15.01 -15.28 -0.79
C GLN A 421 -13.61 -15.82 -1.11
N ALA A 422 -13.41 -16.22 -2.37
CA ALA A 422 -12.11 -16.65 -2.87
C ALA A 422 -11.03 -15.56 -2.75
N ILE A 423 -11.44 -14.28 -2.68
CA ILE A 423 -10.54 -13.13 -2.54
C ILE A 423 -9.87 -13.10 -1.15
N VAL A 424 -10.60 -13.35 -0.05
CA VAL A 424 -10.09 -13.39 1.34
C VAL A 424 -9.21 -14.63 1.62
N ARG A 425 -9.24 -15.62 0.71
CA ARG A 425 -8.34 -16.78 0.72
C ARG A 425 -7.07 -16.57 -0.10
N ARG A 426 -7.04 -15.55 -0.96
CA ARG A 426 -5.81 -15.12 -1.62
C ARG A 426 -5.08 -14.20 -0.66
N PRO A 427 -3.78 -14.42 -0.44
CA PRO A 427 -3.00 -13.50 0.39
C PRO A 427 -2.74 -12.15 -0.29
N TYR A 428 -2.91 -12.09 -1.61
CA TYR A 428 -2.85 -10.90 -2.43
C TYR A 428 -3.80 -11.04 -3.66
N PRO A 429 -4.79 -10.14 -3.86
CA PRO A 429 -5.60 -10.04 -5.07
C PRO A 429 -5.01 -9.00 -6.05
N ASP A 430 -5.38 -9.06 -7.33
CA ASP A 430 -5.11 -7.99 -8.32
C ASP A 430 -6.41 -7.17 -8.49
N LEU A 431 -6.62 -6.13 -7.69
CA LEU A 431 -7.83 -5.31 -7.70
C LEU A 431 -8.04 -4.72 -9.09
N LEU A 432 -7.00 -4.13 -9.71
CA LEU A 432 -7.13 -3.51 -11.03
C LEU A 432 -7.36 -4.53 -12.16
N GLY A 433 -6.96 -5.79 -12.01
CA GLY A 433 -7.26 -6.87 -12.96
C GLY A 433 -8.63 -7.53 -12.78
N TYR A 434 -9.18 -7.50 -11.56
CA TYR A 434 -10.51 -8.05 -11.25
C TYR A 434 -11.66 -7.19 -11.79
N TRP A 435 -11.53 -5.86 -11.72
CA TRP A 435 -12.56 -4.92 -12.16
C TRP A 435 -12.30 -4.44 -13.60
N GLY A 436 -13.34 -3.94 -14.28
CA GLY A 436 -13.15 -3.38 -15.63
C GLY A 436 -12.35 -2.07 -15.62
N PRO A 437 -11.71 -1.65 -16.74
CA PRO A 437 -10.96 -0.40 -16.80
C PRO A 437 -11.82 0.88 -16.61
N LEU A 438 -13.15 0.74 -16.62
CA LEU A 438 -14.12 1.79 -16.25
C LEU A 438 -14.54 1.74 -14.77
N GLN A 439 -13.91 0.87 -13.97
CA GLN A 439 -14.25 0.57 -12.57
C GLN A 439 -13.02 0.59 -11.65
N THR A 440 -11.89 1.14 -12.12
CA THR A 440 -10.64 1.33 -11.34
C THR A 440 -10.91 2.06 -10.03
N GLU A 441 -11.79 3.07 -10.01
CA GLU A 441 -12.22 3.73 -8.76
C GLU A 441 -12.83 2.71 -7.79
N TYR A 442 -13.83 1.94 -8.21
CA TYR A 442 -14.53 0.96 -7.36
C TYR A 442 -13.60 -0.15 -6.86
N ALA A 443 -12.60 -0.53 -7.65
CA ALA A 443 -11.57 -1.49 -7.26
C ALA A 443 -10.81 -1.06 -5.99
N ILE A 444 -10.68 0.24 -5.74
CA ILE A 444 -9.91 0.84 -4.64
C ILE A 444 -10.84 1.40 -3.54
N ARG A 445 -11.84 2.18 -3.95
CA ARG A 445 -12.86 2.81 -3.11
C ARG A 445 -13.54 1.83 -2.15
N LEU A 446 -14.03 0.71 -2.67
CA LEU A 446 -14.78 -0.27 -1.87
C LEU A 446 -13.89 -0.90 -0.79
N PRO A 447 -12.69 -1.45 -1.11
CA PRO A 447 -11.78 -1.94 -0.07
C PRO A 447 -11.28 -0.85 0.88
N ALA A 448 -11.05 0.40 0.44
CA ALA A 448 -10.60 1.49 1.31
C ALA A 448 -11.65 1.85 2.38
N MET A 449 -12.91 2.06 1.98
CA MET A 449 -14.01 2.34 2.91
C MET A 449 -14.27 1.16 3.87
N ARG A 450 -14.16 -0.09 3.39
CA ARG A 450 -14.21 -1.30 4.25
C ARG A 450 -13.09 -1.34 5.27
N ALA A 451 -11.85 -1.05 4.85
CA ALA A 451 -10.68 -1.08 5.73
C ALA A 451 -10.84 -0.07 6.87
N ALA A 452 -11.22 1.17 6.55
CA ALA A 452 -11.45 2.22 7.55
C ALA A 452 -12.58 1.83 8.52
N SER A 453 -13.70 1.31 8.02
CA SER A 453 -14.83 0.91 8.86
C SER A 453 -14.44 -0.17 9.89
N LEU A 454 -13.79 -1.23 9.43
CA LEU A 454 -13.32 -2.33 10.29
C LEU A 454 -12.26 -1.86 11.29
N ALA A 455 -11.31 -1.01 10.85
CA ALA A 455 -10.25 -0.49 11.72
C ALA A 455 -10.79 0.47 12.81
N VAL A 456 -11.81 1.28 12.50
CA VAL A 456 -12.50 2.07 13.52
C VAL A 456 -13.15 1.14 14.54
N GLY A 457 -13.98 0.19 14.12
CA GLY A 457 -14.68 -0.69 15.06
C GLY A 457 -13.75 -1.52 15.97
N LEU A 458 -12.64 -2.02 15.41
CA LEU A 458 -11.57 -2.68 16.16
C LEU A 458 -10.90 -1.73 17.18
N SER A 459 -10.51 -0.53 16.76
CA SER A 459 -9.79 0.43 17.60
C SER A 459 -10.65 1.14 18.65
N THR A 460 -11.98 1.19 18.47
CA THR A 460 -12.96 1.71 19.45
C THR A 460 -13.63 0.60 20.29
N GLN A 461 -13.13 -0.64 20.21
CA GLN A 461 -13.66 -1.80 20.95
C GLN A 461 -15.17 -2.03 20.76
N THR A 462 -15.71 -1.89 19.53
CA THR A 462 -17.12 -2.22 19.22
C THR A 462 -17.32 -3.66 18.76
N TRP A 463 -16.25 -4.37 18.38
CA TRP A 463 -16.30 -5.68 17.75
C TRP A 463 -17.01 -6.76 18.60
N ASP A 464 -18.26 -7.07 18.27
CA ASP A 464 -19.04 -8.13 18.92
C ASP A 464 -18.82 -9.48 18.24
N THR A 465 -17.92 -10.30 18.82
CA THR A 465 -17.63 -11.65 18.32
C THR A 465 -18.86 -12.57 18.33
N ALA A 466 -19.81 -12.38 19.25
CA ALA A 466 -21.01 -13.20 19.34
C ALA A 466 -22.03 -12.85 18.23
N ALA A 467 -22.13 -11.56 17.87
CA ALA A 467 -23.01 -11.10 16.78
C ALA A 467 -22.40 -11.24 15.38
N LEU A 468 -21.06 -11.25 15.26
CA LEU A 468 -20.34 -11.37 13.98
C LEU A 468 -19.99 -12.82 13.62
N GLY A 469 -19.78 -13.69 14.62
CA GLY A 469 -19.28 -15.06 14.41
C GLY A 469 -17.82 -15.13 13.93
N VAL A 470 -17.12 -13.99 13.91
CA VAL A 470 -15.72 -13.81 13.52
C VAL A 470 -14.99 -13.13 14.66
N ASP A 471 -13.83 -13.66 15.04
CA ASP A 471 -13.02 -13.10 16.13
C ASP A 471 -12.28 -11.82 15.69
N PRO A 472 -11.87 -10.94 16.63
CA PRO A 472 -11.25 -9.66 16.30
C PRO A 472 -9.88 -9.81 15.63
N GLN A 473 -9.17 -10.93 15.85
CA GLN A 473 -7.88 -11.15 15.20
C GLN A 473 -8.07 -11.47 13.72
N ARG A 474 -9.10 -12.25 13.39
CA ARG A 474 -9.49 -12.51 12.00
C ARG A 474 -10.03 -11.25 11.30
N GLY A 475 -10.65 -10.34 12.05
CA GLY A 475 -10.95 -8.97 11.61
C GLY A 475 -9.69 -8.19 11.23
N ARG A 476 -8.68 -8.15 12.11
CA ARG A 476 -7.38 -7.50 11.82
C ARG A 476 -6.64 -8.10 10.64
N GLU A 477 -6.62 -9.43 10.50
CA GLU A 477 -6.06 -10.10 9.32
C GLU A 477 -6.72 -9.65 8.00
N TYR A 478 -7.99 -9.22 8.04
CA TYR A 478 -8.68 -8.67 6.88
C TYR A 478 -8.34 -7.18 6.66
N VAL A 479 -8.17 -6.39 7.72
CA VAL A 479 -7.67 -5.00 7.62
C VAL A 479 -6.25 -4.97 7.06
N ASP A 480 -5.32 -5.77 7.60
CA ASP A 480 -3.96 -5.96 7.07
C ASP A 480 -3.97 -6.29 5.58
N TRP A 481 -4.81 -7.25 5.18
CA TRP A 481 -4.97 -7.65 3.79
C TRP A 481 -5.49 -6.53 2.89
N LEU A 482 -6.51 -5.78 3.33
CA LEU A 482 -7.05 -4.63 2.58
C LEU A 482 -6.00 -3.52 2.44
N VAL A 483 -5.39 -3.10 3.57
CA VAL A 483 -4.37 -2.06 3.64
C VAL A 483 -3.15 -2.40 2.79
N ARG A 484 -2.63 -3.64 2.91
CA ARG A 484 -1.53 -4.13 2.07
C ARG A 484 -1.90 -4.04 0.60
N THR A 485 -3.04 -4.58 0.21
CA THR A 485 -3.44 -4.63 -1.20
C THR A 485 -3.56 -3.22 -1.79
N LEU A 486 -4.30 -2.34 -1.13
CA LEU A 486 -4.48 -0.93 -1.52
C LEU A 486 -3.14 -0.23 -1.68
N SER A 487 -2.27 -0.34 -0.68
CA SER A 487 -0.95 0.32 -0.69
C SER A 487 -0.03 -0.26 -1.76
N CYS A 488 -0.03 -1.58 -1.97
CA CYS A 488 0.77 -2.24 -2.99
C CYS A 488 0.36 -1.86 -4.41
N GLU A 489 -0.94 -1.82 -4.71
CA GLU A 489 -1.41 -1.43 -6.05
C GLU A 489 -1.35 0.08 -6.30
N HIS A 490 -0.87 0.87 -5.33
CA HIS A 490 -0.65 2.29 -5.53
C HIS A 490 0.54 2.52 -6.48
N ALA A 491 0.44 3.56 -7.32
CA ALA A 491 1.46 3.97 -8.28
C ALA A 491 2.80 4.41 -7.65
N ALA A 492 2.84 4.59 -6.32
CA ALA A 492 4.09 4.74 -5.56
C ALA A 492 4.94 3.46 -5.50
N PHE A 493 4.34 2.29 -5.74
CA PHE A 493 5.00 0.98 -5.67
C PHE A 493 4.92 0.18 -6.96
N THR A 494 3.76 0.23 -7.64
CA THR A 494 3.45 -0.63 -8.77
C THR A 494 3.23 0.20 -10.04
N PRO A 495 3.99 -0.05 -11.12
CA PRO A 495 3.77 0.64 -12.40
C PRO A 495 2.41 0.30 -13.01
N GLY A 496 1.66 1.37 -13.34
CA GLY A 496 0.25 1.28 -13.74
C GLY A 496 -0.73 1.06 -12.59
N GLY A 497 -0.28 1.24 -11.35
CA GLY A 497 -1.12 1.31 -10.17
C GLY A 497 -2.06 2.52 -10.12
N TRP A 498 -2.93 2.53 -9.11
CA TRP A 498 -3.84 3.65 -8.83
C TRP A 498 -3.13 4.76 -8.05
N GLY A 499 -3.60 5.99 -8.11
CA GLY A 499 -2.96 7.13 -7.44
C GLY A 499 -2.84 8.34 -8.37
N TYR A 500 -2.38 9.46 -7.82
CA TYR A 500 -2.04 10.68 -8.56
C TYR A 500 -3.18 11.21 -9.46
N GLY A 501 -4.44 11.11 -9.00
CA GLY A 501 -5.62 11.34 -9.82
C GLY A 501 -6.82 11.89 -9.05
N TRP A 502 -7.96 11.96 -9.73
CA TRP A 502 -9.21 12.41 -9.12
C TRP A 502 -9.65 11.43 -8.02
N GLN A 503 -10.00 11.96 -6.84
CA GLN A 503 -10.35 11.24 -5.60
C GLN A 503 -9.29 10.27 -5.03
N THR A 504 -8.09 10.14 -5.59
CA THR A 504 -7.10 9.15 -5.08
C THR A 504 -6.64 9.49 -3.66
N ALA A 505 -6.48 10.77 -3.34
CA ALA A 505 -6.19 11.26 -2.00
C ALA A 505 -7.26 10.82 -0.97
N HIS A 506 -8.54 10.82 -1.34
CA HIS A 506 -9.63 10.40 -0.45
C HIS A 506 -9.57 8.89 -0.12
N TRP A 507 -9.25 8.06 -1.11
CA TRP A 507 -9.11 6.61 -0.89
C TRP A 507 -7.82 6.26 -0.14
N ALA A 508 -6.72 6.96 -0.41
CA ALA A 508 -5.48 6.85 0.36
C ALA A 508 -5.65 7.33 1.81
N MET A 509 -6.47 8.36 2.06
CA MET A 509 -6.85 8.81 3.40
C MET A 509 -7.57 7.70 4.17
N TYR A 510 -8.59 7.05 3.61
CA TYR A 510 -9.27 5.94 4.30
C TYR A 510 -8.34 4.75 4.56
N ALA A 511 -7.52 4.37 3.57
CA ALA A 511 -6.58 3.27 3.70
C ALA A 511 -5.46 3.58 4.72
N GLY A 512 -4.98 4.83 4.74
CA GLY A 512 -4.01 5.34 5.71
C GLY A 512 -4.58 5.45 7.12
N LEU A 513 -5.84 5.89 7.27
CA LEU A 513 -6.54 5.92 8.56
C LEU A 513 -6.71 4.50 9.12
N ALA A 514 -7.11 3.55 8.27
CA ALA A 514 -7.21 2.14 8.64
C ALA A 514 -5.86 1.58 9.13
N ALA A 515 -4.80 1.86 8.36
CA ALA A 515 -3.44 1.46 8.71
C ALA A 515 -2.96 2.11 10.02
N TRP A 516 -3.28 3.38 10.24
CA TRP A 516 -2.85 4.13 11.42
C TRP A 516 -3.56 3.65 12.69
N LEU A 517 -4.86 3.36 12.63
CA LEU A 517 -5.64 2.86 13.77
C LEU A 517 -5.22 1.45 14.22
N ASP A 518 -4.73 0.61 13.30
CA ASP A 518 -4.23 -0.75 13.59
C ASP A 518 -2.68 -0.87 13.49
N TRP A 519 -1.97 0.26 13.53
CA TRP A 519 -0.54 0.36 13.17
C TRP A 519 0.37 -0.63 13.89
N ASP A 520 0.16 -0.84 15.19
CA ASP A 520 0.97 -1.74 16.00
C ASP A 520 0.75 -3.23 15.66
N GLN A 521 -0.32 -3.58 14.94
CA GLN A 521 -0.66 -4.94 14.51
C GLN A 521 -0.19 -5.26 13.09
N LEU A 522 -0.07 -4.25 12.22
CA LEU A 522 0.53 -4.40 10.89
C LEU A 522 1.97 -4.91 11.00
N ALA A 523 2.40 -5.77 10.07
CA ALA A 523 3.81 -6.14 9.95
C ALA A 523 4.64 -4.94 9.43
N PRO A 524 5.98 -4.90 9.69
CA PRO A 524 6.80 -3.72 9.36
C PRO A 524 6.78 -3.32 7.89
N GLN A 525 6.65 -4.32 7.00
CA GLN A 525 6.61 -4.12 5.56
C GLN A 525 5.30 -3.43 5.13
N GLU A 526 4.16 -3.85 5.65
CA GLU A 526 2.84 -3.22 5.43
C GLU A 526 2.76 -1.79 5.99
N ARG A 527 3.47 -1.50 7.09
CA ARG A 527 3.60 -0.14 7.62
C ARG A 527 4.28 0.79 6.63
N GLU A 528 5.41 0.38 6.06
CA GLU A 528 6.11 1.18 5.04
C GLU A 528 5.27 1.34 3.77
N TYR A 529 4.52 0.31 3.37
CA TYR A 529 3.56 0.41 2.27
C TYR A 529 2.49 1.48 2.52
N ALA A 530 1.79 1.42 3.65
CA ALA A 530 0.76 2.40 3.99
C ALA A 530 1.32 3.82 4.15
N ALA A 531 2.46 3.98 4.82
CA ALA A 531 3.09 5.29 5.01
C ALA A 531 3.54 5.91 3.68
N THR A 532 4.22 5.15 2.80
CA THR A 532 4.68 5.69 1.51
C THR A 532 3.53 5.99 0.55
N MET A 533 2.40 5.25 0.59
CA MET A 533 1.18 5.61 -0.14
C MET A 533 0.63 6.98 0.30
N VAL A 534 0.48 7.20 1.63
CA VAL A 534 0.04 8.49 2.17
C VAL A 534 1.04 9.61 1.83
N VAL A 535 2.34 9.38 1.97
CA VAL A 535 3.37 10.35 1.55
C VAL A 535 3.24 10.70 0.06
N ALA A 536 2.98 9.71 -0.80
CA ALA A 536 2.88 9.92 -2.24
C ALA A 536 1.70 10.80 -2.66
N GLU A 537 0.52 10.60 -2.07
CA GLU A 537 -0.65 11.45 -2.33
C GLU A 537 -0.46 12.85 -1.73
N ALA A 538 -0.02 12.97 -0.48
CA ALA A 538 0.29 14.24 0.17
C ALA A 538 1.31 15.08 -0.61
N ASP A 539 2.34 14.42 -1.19
CA ASP A 539 3.32 15.05 -2.06
C ASP A 539 2.72 15.50 -3.41
N HIS A 540 1.80 14.72 -3.97
CA HIS A 540 1.11 15.07 -5.20
C HIS A 540 0.24 16.31 -5.02
N GLN A 541 -0.47 16.44 -3.89
CA GLN A 541 -1.25 17.64 -3.57
C GLN A 541 -0.39 18.92 -3.51
N LEU A 542 0.89 18.83 -3.16
CA LEU A 542 1.83 19.98 -3.23
C LEU A 542 2.15 20.44 -4.66
N THR A 543 1.86 19.60 -5.67
CA THR A 543 2.08 19.92 -7.09
C THR A 543 0.85 20.50 -7.79
N LEU A 544 -0.33 20.39 -7.17
CA LEU A 544 -1.61 20.86 -7.71
C LEU A 544 -1.90 22.30 -7.26
N ASP A 545 -2.63 23.04 -8.09
CA ASP A 545 -3.28 24.28 -7.67
C ASP A 545 -4.47 23.99 -6.72
N VAL A 546 -4.99 25.01 -6.04
CA VAL A 546 -6.28 24.91 -5.35
C VAL A 546 -7.37 25.27 -6.38
N PRO A 547 -8.31 24.36 -6.71
CA PRO A 547 -9.38 24.64 -7.65
C PRO A 547 -10.39 25.63 -7.05
N TYR A 548 -11.06 26.38 -7.93
CA TYR A 548 -12.16 27.24 -7.53
C TYR A 548 -13.30 27.19 -8.53
N GLN A 549 -14.55 27.38 -8.09
CA GLN A 549 -15.66 27.63 -9.01
C GLN A 549 -15.55 29.01 -9.62
N PHE A 550 -15.43 30.07 -8.81
CA PHE A 550 -15.31 31.44 -9.32
C PHE A 550 -13.93 32.01 -9.01
N ASP A 551 -13.34 32.76 -9.94
CA ASP A 551 -12.16 33.59 -9.64
C ASP A 551 -12.51 34.88 -8.87
N LEU A 552 -11.51 35.64 -8.43
CA LEU A 552 -11.72 36.93 -7.74
C LEU A 552 -12.36 38.03 -8.61
N ALA A 553 -12.50 37.83 -9.92
CA ALA A 553 -13.23 38.72 -10.82
C ALA A 553 -14.70 38.30 -11.00
N GLY A 554 -15.11 37.15 -10.43
CA GLY A 554 -16.44 36.55 -10.59
C GLY A 554 -16.60 35.77 -11.89
N GLN A 555 -15.51 35.38 -12.57
CA GLN A 555 -15.57 34.49 -13.71
C GLN A 555 -15.80 33.04 -13.22
N ASP A 556 -16.84 32.40 -13.73
CA ASP A 556 -17.10 30.96 -13.52
C ASP A 556 -16.09 30.12 -14.29
N LEU A 557 -15.35 29.29 -13.55
CA LEU A 557 -14.32 28.35 -14.00
C LEU A 557 -14.84 26.91 -14.02
N ALA A 558 -15.89 26.60 -13.25
CA ALA A 558 -16.46 25.26 -13.10
C ALA A 558 -18.01 25.31 -12.98
N PRO A 559 -18.74 25.61 -14.07
CA PRO A 559 -20.18 25.88 -13.98
C PRO A 559 -21.00 24.71 -13.43
N GLY A 560 -21.69 24.96 -12.31
CA GLY A 560 -22.52 23.97 -11.61
C GLY A 560 -21.72 22.97 -10.76
N ASP A 561 -20.46 23.27 -10.46
CA ASP A 561 -19.55 22.41 -9.72
C ASP A 561 -18.64 23.27 -8.82
N THR A 562 -19.03 23.39 -7.56
CA THR A 562 -18.41 24.30 -6.58
C THR A 562 -16.95 24.04 -6.28
N LYS A 563 -16.39 22.86 -6.56
CA LYS A 563 -15.07 22.39 -6.07
C LYS A 563 -14.94 22.27 -4.53
N ALA A 564 -16.01 22.55 -3.78
CA ALA A 564 -16.03 22.48 -2.32
C ALA A 564 -15.67 21.09 -1.77
N GLU A 565 -16.22 20.04 -2.40
CA GLU A 565 -15.97 18.64 -2.02
C GLU A 565 -14.54 18.20 -2.38
N GLU A 566 -14.05 18.60 -3.56
CA GLU A 566 -12.67 18.38 -3.99
C GLU A 566 -11.66 18.90 -2.97
N ASP A 567 -11.85 20.14 -2.51
CA ASP A 567 -10.95 20.76 -1.55
C ASP A 567 -11.02 20.05 -0.19
N SER A 568 -12.22 19.72 0.30
CA SER A 568 -12.39 19.15 1.63
C SER A 568 -11.81 17.72 1.76
N TRP A 569 -11.90 16.88 0.72
CA TRP A 569 -11.24 15.57 0.76
C TRP A 569 -9.73 15.65 0.56
N ASN A 570 -9.23 16.65 -0.18
CA ASN A 570 -7.79 16.87 -0.36
C ASN A 570 -7.16 17.42 0.93
N ALA A 571 -7.88 18.27 1.68
CA ALA A 571 -7.50 18.71 3.02
C ALA A 571 -7.41 17.53 4.01
N ALA A 572 -8.42 16.65 4.02
CA ALA A 572 -8.48 15.50 4.92
C ALA A 572 -7.27 14.55 4.77
N GLU A 573 -6.81 14.28 3.54
CA GLU A 573 -5.61 13.46 3.27
C GLU A 573 -4.35 14.11 3.85
N LEU A 574 -4.15 15.40 3.60
CA LEU A 574 -2.99 16.14 4.09
C LEU A 574 -2.96 16.27 5.61
N GLU A 575 -4.12 16.47 6.26
CA GLU A 575 -4.20 16.50 7.73
C GLU A 575 -4.00 15.13 8.36
N LEU A 576 -4.42 14.05 7.70
CA LEU A 576 -4.04 12.70 8.11
C LEU A 576 -2.52 12.50 8.00
N ALA A 577 -1.89 12.88 6.87
CA ALA A 577 -0.45 12.77 6.69
C ALA A 577 0.34 13.55 7.76
N VAL A 578 -0.12 14.75 8.13
CA VAL A 578 0.47 15.57 9.21
C VAL A 578 0.24 14.95 10.59
N ALA A 579 -0.92 14.36 10.85
CA ALA A 579 -1.24 13.69 12.11
C ALA A 579 -0.44 12.39 12.30
N MET A 580 -0.31 11.59 11.25
CA MET A 580 0.51 10.38 11.21
C MET A 580 1.99 10.70 11.35
N MET A 581 2.51 11.64 10.55
CA MET A 581 3.95 11.87 10.37
C MET A 581 4.40 13.31 10.73
N PRO A 582 4.17 13.79 11.97
CA PRO A 582 4.39 15.19 12.35
C PRO A 582 5.87 15.62 12.38
N GLN A 583 6.81 14.69 12.20
CA GLN A 583 8.26 14.96 12.12
C GLN A 583 8.84 14.77 10.70
N HIS A 584 8.04 14.35 9.73
CA HIS A 584 8.51 14.20 8.35
C HIS A 584 8.91 15.58 7.77
N PRO A 585 10.02 15.68 7.00
CA PRO A 585 10.56 16.97 6.52
C PRO A 585 9.58 17.85 5.74
N ARG A 586 8.50 17.28 5.18
CA ARG A 586 7.47 17.98 4.41
C ARG A 586 6.16 18.19 5.16
N ALA A 587 6.03 17.76 6.42
CA ALA A 587 4.81 17.95 7.22
C ALA A 587 4.36 19.42 7.31
N GLY A 588 5.30 20.36 7.40
CA GLY A 588 5.00 21.79 7.36
C GLY A 588 4.47 22.31 6.01
N LEU A 589 4.82 21.65 4.89
CA LEU A 589 4.28 21.96 3.57
C LEU A 589 2.90 21.35 3.38
N TRP A 590 2.70 20.10 3.81
CA TRP A 590 1.38 19.45 3.78
C TRP A 590 0.37 20.22 4.62
N ARG A 591 0.69 20.54 5.87
CA ARG A 591 -0.14 21.42 6.74
C ARG A 591 -0.40 22.78 6.10
N ARG A 592 0.57 23.36 5.40
CA ARG A 592 0.36 24.63 4.69
C ARG A 592 -0.69 24.48 3.58
N LYS A 593 -0.57 23.44 2.75
CA LYS A 593 -1.46 23.15 1.63
C LYS A 593 -2.86 22.72 2.09
N ALA A 594 -2.97 21.93 3.17
CA ALA A 594 -4.24 21.57 3.81
C ALA A 594 -5.03 22.83 4.18
N VAL A 595 -4.40 23.75 4.90
CA VAL A 595 -5.00 25.03 5.31
C VAL A 595 -5.26 25.97 4.12
N ASP A 596 -4.64 25.74 2.95
CA ASP A 596 -5.03 26.43 1.70
C ASP A 596 -6.31 25.80 1.07
N TYR A 597 -6.54 24.48 1.22
CA TYR A 597 -7.77 23.79 0.83
C TYR A 597 -8.94 24.02 1.82
N GLU A 598 -8.75 23.83 3.13
CA GLU A 598 -9.75 24.03 4.20
C GLU A 598 -10.38 25.44 4.19
N LEU A 599 -9.63 26.43 3.70
CA LEU A 599 -10.11 27.80 3.57
C LEU A 599 -10.81 28.07 2.23
N ALA A 600 -10.52 27.27 1.19
CA ALA A 600 -11.11 27.38 -0.13
C ALA A 600 -12.43 26.61 -0.24
N SER A 601 -12.53 25.42 0.37
CA SER A 601 -13.66 24.48 0.28
C SER A 601 -15.02 25.15 0.34
N PHE A 602 -15.34 25.88 1.40
CA PHE A 602 -16.60 26.60 1.57
C PHE A 602 -16.40 28.13 1.57
N ALA A 603 -15.41 28.62 0.80
CA ALA A 603 -15.13 30.04 0.65
C ALA A 603 -16.23 30.78 -0.09
N THR A 604 -16.78 31.83 0.51
CA THR A 604 -17.79 32.70 -0.10
C THR A 604 -17.18 34.02 -0.58
N PRO A 605 -17.89 34.80 -1.43
CA PRO A 605 -17.46 36.15 -1.81
C PRO A 605 -17.18 37.08 -0.64
N GLY A 606 -17.87 36.89 0.50
CA GLY A 606 -17.60 37.63 1.73
C GLY A 606 -16.25 37.28 2.36
N ASP A 607 -15.85 36.01 2.30
CA ASP A 607 -14.58 35.52 2.85
C ASP A 607 -13.40 35.94 1.96
N ALA A 608 -13.56 35.87 0.63
CA ALA A 608 -12.58 36.36 -0.34
C ALA A 608 -12.32 37.87 -0.24
N ALA A 609 -13.29 38.66 0.22
CA ALA A 609 -13.14 40.08 0.53
C ALA A 609 -12.66 40.35 1.98
N SER A 610 -12.56 39.33 2.83
CA SER A 610 -12.42 39.52 4.29
C SER A 610 -11.00 39.86 4.73
N GLY A 611 -10.90 40.83 5.64
CA GLY A 611 -9.68 41.13 6.40
C GLY A 611 -9.46 40.20 7.61
N GLN A 612 -10.36 39.24 7.86
CA GLN A 612 -10.21 38.28 8.94
C GLN A 612 -8.95 37.44 8.74
N VAL A 613 -8.16 37.29 9.80
CA VAL A 613 -6.94 36.48 9.82
C VAL A 613 -7.28 35.05 10.24
N VAL A 614 -6.85 34.06 9.45
CA VAL A 614 -6.97 32.63 9.76
C VAL A 614 -5.65 31.95 9.41
N ASN A 615 -5.08 31.23 10.38
CA ASN A 615 -3.73 30.65 10.35
C ASN A 615 -2.66 31.65 9.87
N GLY A 616 -2.72 32.86 10.42
CA GLY A 616 -1.72 33.91 10.28
C GLY A 616 -1.79 34.79 9.02
N LEU A 617 -2.73 34.55 8.10
CA LEU A 617 -2.94 35.38 6.91
C LEU A 617 -4.39 35.87 6.83
N ALA A 618 -4.61 37.07 6.29
CA ALA A 618 -5.95 37.54 5.98
C ALA A 618 -6.53 36.73 4.80
N LEU A 619 -7.81 36.37 4.88
CA LEU A 619 -8.48 35.56 3.84
C LEU A 619 -8.36 36.20 2.46
N SER A 620 -8.60 37.50 2.34
CA SER A 620 -8.40 38.30 1.11
C SER A 620 -6.97 38.33 0.55
N GLN A 621 -5.95 37.99 1.34
CA GLN A 621 -4.57 37.85 0.85
C GLN A 621 -4.29 36.42 0.33
N ARG A 622 -5.03 35.45 0.84
CA ARG A 622 -4.79 34.02 0.70
C ARG A 622 -5.63 33.39 -0.42
N LEU A 623 -6.94 33.62 -0.41
CA LEU A 623 -7.89 33.08 -1.37
C LEU A 623 -7.62 33.59 -2.80
N ARG A 624 -7.97 32.76 -3.78
CA ARG A 624 -7.86 33.08 -5.22
C ARG A 624 -9.20 32.92 -5.97
N GLY A 625 -10.26 32.58 -5.24
CA GLY A 625 -11.59 32.36 -5.75
C GLY A 625 -12.58 32.04 -4.64
N THR A 626 -13.75 31.51 -5.00
CA THR A 626 -14.85 31.13 -4.08
C THR A 626 -15.57 29.88 -4.57
N ASN A 627 -15.98 29.03 -3.62
CA ASN A 627 -16.55 27.69 -3.80
C ASN A 627 -17.91 27.53 -3.09
N ALA A 628 -18.49 28.60 -2.55
CA ALA A 628 -19.84 28.60 -2.00
C ALA A 628 -20.53 29.96 -2.23
N ASP A 629 -21.86 29.93 -2.34
CA ASP A 629 -22.69 31.13 -2.37
C ASP A 629 -22.57 31.94 -1.07
N ALA A 630 -22.99 33.21 -1.07
CA ALA A 630 -22.87 34.10 0.10
C ALA A 630 -23.44 33.51 1.42
N ASP A 631 -24.45 32.65 1.33
CA ASP A 631 -25.10 31.99 2.46
C ASP A 631 -24.47 30.63 2.85
N GLY A 632 -23.41 30.19 2.15
CA GLY A 632 -22.72 28.90 2.34
C GLY A 632 -23.30 27.73 1.53
N VAL A 633 -24.39 27.95 0.80
CA VAL A 633 -24.97 26.94 -0.11
C VAL A 633 -23.97 26.62 -1.23
N VAL A 634 -23.92 25.34 -1.62
CA VAL A 634 -23.05 24.86 -2.71
C VAL A 634 -23.87 24.16 -3.79
N ILE A 635 -23.31 24.08 -5.00
CA ILE A 635 -23.90 23.42 -6.17
C ILE A 635 -22.88 22.40 -6.68
N ASN A 636 -23.29 21.14 -6.83
CA ASN A 636 -22.48 20.17 -7.56
C ASN A 636 -23.37 19.38 -8.53
N GLN A 637 -22.83 19.03 -9.69
CA GLN A 637 -23.54 18.42 -10.81
C GLN A 637 -24.78 19.23 -11.25
N GLY A 638 -24.72 20.55 -11.07
CA GLY A 638 -25.77 21.49 -11.43
C GLY A 638 -26.99 21.50 -10.49
N VAL A 639 -26.91 20.89 -9.29
CA VAL A 639 -28.02 20.87 -8.32
C VAL A 639 -27.60 21.20 -6.89
N HIS A 640 -28.54 21.79 -6.15
CA HIS A 640 -28.51 22.00 -4.70
C HIS A 640 -28.82 20.69 -3.95
N ASN A 641 -27.84 19.78 -3.88
CA ASN A 641 -27.98 18.50 -3.21
C ASN A 641 -27.22 18.46 -1.85
N PRO A 642 -27.92 18.24 -0.72
CA PRO A 642 -27.36 18.01 0.62
C PRO A 642 -26.23 16.97 0.73
N ASP A 643 -26.17 15.97 -0.16
CA ASP A 643 -25.02 15.04 -0.25
C ASP A 643 -23.68 15.76 -0.47
N TYR A 644 -23.68 17.03 -0.94
CA TYR A 644 -22.50 17.86 -1.13
C TYR A 644 -22.39 19.01 -0.12
N PHE A 645 -23.42 19.22 0.72
CA PHE A 645 -23.38 20.23 1.78
C PHE A 645 -22.71 19.65 3.03
N GLU A 646 -22.85 18.33 3.24
CA GLU A 646 -22.31 17.60 4.39
C GLU A 646 -20.79 17.47 4.38
N THR A 647 -20.19 17.56 3.19
CA THR A 647 -18.79 17.18 2.95
C THR A 647 -17.79 18.13 3.59
N VAL A 648 -18.24 19.29 4.08
CA VAL A 648 -17.54 20.13 5.07
C VAL A 648 -17.05 19.36 6.30
N GLN A 649 -17.68 18.22 6.62
CA GLN A 649 -17.20 17.34 7.69
C GLN A 649 -15.79 16.81 7.42
N GLN A 650 -15.35 16.73 6.16
CA GLN A 650 -14.02 16.25 5.78
C GLN A 650 -12.92 17.22 6.24
N ASP A 651 -13.18 18.54 6.19
CA ASP A 651 -12.34 19.53 6.88
C ASP A 651 -12.37 19.29 8.40
N TRP A 652 -13.54 18.96 8.95
CA TRP A 652 -13.72 18.70 10.39
C TRP A 652 -13.04 17.39 10.84
N TRP A 653 -12.73 16.45 9.93
CA TRP A 653 -11.99 15.22 10.23
C TRP A 653 -10.57 15.52 10.71
N ALA A 654 -9.97 16.65 10.31
CA ALA A 654 -8.71 17.15 10.87
C ALA A 654 -8.77 17.32 12.40
N ALA A 655 -9.96 17.65 12.96
CA ALA A 655 -10.16 17.71 14.40
C ALA A 655 -10.01 16.33 15.08
N ALA A 656 -10.46 15.25 14.43
CA ALA A 656 -10.24 13.89 14.91
C ALA A 656 -8.77 13.47 14.76
N PHE A 657 -8.19 13.64 13.58
CA PHE A 657 -6.80 13.25 13.30
C PHE A 657 -5.81 13.97 14.23
N ALA A 658 -5.97 15.28 14.43
CA ALA A 658 -5.13 16.03 15.36
C ALA A 658 -5.27 15.52 16.82
N ARG A 659 -6.48 15.20 17.29
CA ARG A 659 -6.71 14.67 18.64
C ARG A 659 -6.07 13.29 18.83
N LEU A 660 -6.20 12.40 17.85
CA LEU A 660 -5.51 11.10 17.81
C LEU A 660 -3.97 11.28 17.86
N ALA A 661 -3.42 12.29 17.18
CA ALA A 661 -1.99 12.64 17.26
C ALA A 661 -1.58 13.35 18.59
N GLY A 662 -2.54 13.71 19.45
CA GLY A 662 -2.30 14.51 20.65
C GLY A 662 -1.90 15.96 20.35
N LYS A 663 -2.53 16.56 19.33
CA LYS A 663 -2.28 17.89 18.77
C LYS A 663 -3.58 18.71 18.69
N ALA A 664 -3.43 19.99 18.37
CA ALA A 664 -4.52 20.86 17.95
C ALA A 664 -4.67 20.80 16.42
N ALA A 665 -5.92 20.81 15.93
CA ALA A 665 -6.22 21.03 14.52
C ALA A 665 -6.02 22.51 14.14
N PRO A 666 -5.70 22.83 12.88
CA PRO A 666 -5.66 24.21 12.42
C PRO A 666 -7.01 24.91 12.64
N GLU A 667 -7.00 26.23 12.80
CA GLU A 667 -8.25 26.97 12.94
C GLU A 667 -9.08 27.01 11.64
N ALA A 668 -8.42 26.86 10.48
CA ALA A 668 -9.04 26.72 9.17
C ALA A 668 -9.95 25.48 9.03
N ALA A 669 -9.54 24.29 9.49
CA ALA A 669 -10.36 23.07 9.57
C ALA A 669 -11.75 23.22 10.22
N THR A 670 -11.99 24.33 10.94
CA THR A 670 -13.28 24.63 11.57
C THR A 670 -13.73 26.07 11.31
N TYR A 671 -13.15 26.71 10.28
CA TYR A 671 -13.65 27.95 9.71
C TYR A 671 -14.98 27.68 9.00
N GLY A 672 -15.88 28.67 8.94
CA GLY A 672 -17.20 28.51 8.31
C GLY A 672 -18.16 27.50 8.96
N ALA A 673 -17.72 26.66 9.92
CA ALA A 673 -18.49 25.51 10.41
C ALA A 673 -19.89 25.83 10.94
N GLN A 674 -20.11 27.01 11.50
CA GLN A 674 -21.46 27.49 11.87
C GLN A 674 -22.33 27.74 10.63
N ARG A 675 -21.80 28.42 9.61
CA ARG A 675 -22.52 28.75 8.37
C ARG A 675 -22.99 27.47 7.67
N GLN A 676 -22.12 26.47 7.58
CA GLN A 676 -22.48 25.21 6.92
C GLN A 676 -23.43 24.33 7.75
N TRP A 677 -23.35 24.41 9.09
CA TRP A 677 -24.38 23.85 9.96
C TRP A 677 -25.74 24.55 9.80
N ASP A 678 -25.74 25.87 9.59
CA ASP A 678 -26.95 26.66 9.37
C ASP A 678 -27.60 26.34 8.01
N VAL A 679 -26.83 26.02 6.96
CA VAL A 679 -27.33 25.50 5.66
C VAL A 679 -28.17 24.23 5.85
N MET A 680 -27.76 23.32 6.75
CA MET A 680 -28.52 22.10 7.05
C MET A 680 -29.75 22.36 7.92
N THR A 681 -29.59 23.19 8.96
CA THR A 681 -30.53 23.23 10.10
C THR A 681 -31.47 24.43 10.12
N THR A 682 -31.18 25.52 9.40
CA THR A 682 -31.97 26.77 9.47
C THR A 682 -32.24 27.44 8.12
N TYR A 683 -31.37 27.27 7.12
CA TYR A 683 -31.57 27.84 5.79
C TYR A 683 -32.84 27.28 5.13
N GLN A 684 -33.54 28.14 4.39
CA GLN A 684 -34.89 27.86 3.89
C GLN A 684 -34.87 27.60 2.37
N PHE A 685 -34.90 26.33 1.99
CA PHE A 685 -35.05 25.89 0.62
C PHE A 685 -36.53 25.83 0.19
N PRO A 686 -36.86 26.11 -1.08
CA PRO A 686 -38.22 25.97 -1.59
C PRO A 686 -38.61 24.49 -1.72
N ARG A 687 -39.79 24.12 -1.20
CA ARG A 687 -40.43 22.81 -1.43
C ARG A 687 -41.72 22.98 -2.22
N THR A 688 -41.78 22.40 -3.41
CA THR A 688 -43.03 22.25 -4.16
C THR A 688 -43.93 21.23 -3.48
N LEU A 689 -45.17 21.63 -3.19
CA LEU A 689 -46.21 20.79 -2.60
C LEU A 689 -47.08 20.13 -3.69
N PRO A 690 -47.84 19.06 -3.37
CA PRO A 690 -48.63 18.32 -4.37
C PRO A 690 -49.71 19.14 -5.10
N ASP A 691 -50.09 20.31 -4.57
CA ASP A 691 -51.03 21.25 -5.20
C ASP A 691 -50.34 22.27 -6.14
N GLY A 692 -49.02 22.16 -6.32
CA GLY A 692 -48.20 23.06 -7.13
C GLY A 692 -47.78 24.36 -6.43
N THR A 693 -48.15 24.56 -5.16
CA THR A 693 -47.65 25.69 -4.36
C THR A 693 -46.23 25.43 -3.86
N SER A 694 -45.51 26.46 -3.42
CA SER A 694 -44.18 26.33 -2.82
C SER A 694 -44.20 26.82 -1.38
N SER A 695 -43.59 26.04 -0.48
CA SER A 695 -43.40 26.38 0.93
C SER A 695 -41.93 26.23 1.31
N PRO A 696 -41.33 27.17 2.07
CA PRO A 696 -39.96 27.04 2.56
C PRO A 696 -39.83 25.90 3.58
N THR A 697 -38.66 25.24 3.60
CA THR A 697 -38.29 24.17 4.53
C THR A 697 -36.78 24.11 4.72
N THR A 698 -36.30 23.49 5.80
CA THR A 698 -34.88 23.18 6.04
C THR A 698 -34.45 21.90 5.33
N VAL A 699 -33.14 21.60 5.28
CA VAL A 699 -32.66 20.28 4.84
C VAL A 699 -33.03 19.23 5.90
N TYR A 700 -32.60 19.44 7.15
CA TYR A 700 -32.96 18.55 8.26
C TYR A 700 -34.41 18.75 8.67
N GLN A 701 -35.17 17.65 8.70
CA GLN A 701 -36.58 17.64 9.10
C GLN A 701 -36.74 17.21 10.57
N PRO A 702 -37.83 17.61 11.26
CA PRO A 702 -38.04 17.28 12.68
C PRO A 702 -38.15 15.78 13.00
N ASP A 703 -38.37 14.94 11.99
CA ASP A 703 -38.50 13.48 12.08
C ASP A 703 -37.20 12.72 11.75
N GLY A 704 -36.08 13.43 11.57
CA GLY A 704 -34.81 12.82 11.14
C GLY A 704 -34.76 12.44 9.67
N SER A 705 -35.70 12.91 8.85
CA SER A 705 -35.59 12.83 7.39
C SER A 705 -34.79 14.00 6.80
N VAL A 706 -34.20 13.76 5.64
CA VAL A 706 -33.42 14.75 4.90
C VAL A 706 -34.21 15.18 3.67
N PHE A 707 -34.44 16.48 3.54
CA PHE A 707 -35.07 17.08 2.37
C PHE A 707 -34.02 17.47 1.33
N PHE A 708 -34.21 17.02 0.09
CA PHE A 708 -33.36 17.29 -1.06
C PHE A 708 -34.05 18.34 -1.96
N PRO A 709 -33.65 19.62 -1.93
CA PRO A 709 -34.36 20.72 -2.60
C PRO A 709 -34.61 20.52 -4.09
N GLU A 710 -33.60 20.04 -4.80
CA GLU A 710 -33.64 19.75 -6.24
C GLU A 710 -33.55 18.24 -6.53
N GLY A 711 -33.80 17.43 -5.50
CA GLY A 711 -33.64 15.98 -5.53
C GLY A 711 -32.19 15.51 -5.38
N THR A 712 -32.01 14.19 -5.45
CA THR A 712 -30.71 13.51 -5.52
C THR A 712 -30.86 12.34 -6.49
N ARG A 713 -29.79 12.03 -7.23
CA ARG A 713 -29.76 10.86 -8.14
C ARG A 713 -29.46 9.54 -7.39
N TRP A 714 -28.98 9.65 -6.16
CA TRP A 714 -28.54 8.50 -5.36
C TRP A 714 -29.71 7.84 -4.65
N GLY A 715 -30.36 8.53 -3.71
CA GLY A 715 -31.50 8.03 -2.95
C GLY A 715 -31.85 8.97 -1.79
N THR A 716 -33.13 9.11 -1.45
CA THR A 716 -33.58 10.04 -0.39
C THR A 716 -33.58 9.43 1.02
N LEU A 717 -33.33 8.12 1.11
CA LEU A 717 -33.27 7.37 2.38
C LEU A 717 -31.91 7.48 3.08
N ARG A 718 -30.91 8.15 2.49
CA ARG A 718 -29.55 8.25 3.04
C ARG A 718 -29.54 8.95 4.41
N ARG A 719 -28.87 8.36 5.41
CA ARG A 719 -28.77 8.88 6.79
C ARG A 719 -27.34 8.88 7.33
N ALA A 720 -26.57 7.83 7.08
CA ALA A 720 -25.19 7.65 7.55
C ALA A 720 -24.29 8.91 7.46
N GLN A 721 -24.23 9.60 6.32
CA GLN A 721 -23.36 10.77 6.14
C GLN A 721 -23.77 11.98 6.98
N PHE A 722 -25.08 12.15 7.20
CA PHE A 722 -25.62 13.21 8.05
C PHE A 722 -25.39 12.90 9.54
N ALA A 723 -25.53 11.63 9.95
CA ALA A 723 -25.08 11.19 11.27
C ALA A 723 -23.56 11.45 11.47
N SER A 724 -22.73 11.23 10.44
CA SER A 724 -21.30 11.58 10.50
C SER A 724 -21.08 13.09 10.67
N LEU A 725 -21.75 13.93 9.88
CA LEU A 725 -21.70 15.39 10.02
C LEU A 725 -22.10 15.85 11.43
N ASP A 726 -23.20 15.32 11.98
CA ASP A 726 -23.70 15.67 13.30
C ASP A 726 -22.73 15.26 14.42
N ALA A 727 -22.08 14.11 14.30
CA ALA A 727 -21.05 13.67 15.23
C ALA A 727 -19.80 14.54 15.15
N PHE A 728 -19.33 14.88 13.95
CA PHE A 728 -18.19 15.80 13.77
C PHE A 728 -18.52 17.22 14.22
N ARG A 729 -19.79 17.64 14.18
CA ARG A 729 -20.21 18.95 14.71
C ARG A 729 -19.83 19.10 16.18
N LEU A 730 -19.93 18.05 16.99
CA LEU A 730 -19.49 18.02 18.40
C LEU A 730 -18.02 18.40 18.56
N LEU A 731 -17.17 18.04 17.59
CA LEU A 731 -15.73 18.33 17.62
C LEU A 731 -15.41 19.78 17.22
N THR A 732 -16.32 20.48 16.54
CA THR A 732 -16.12 21.85 16.06
C THR A 732 -16.59 22.94 17.02
N THR A 733 -17.48 22.62 17.96
CA THR A 733 -18.10 23.61 18.86
C THR A 733 -18.14 23.18 20.32
N ARG A 734 -18.18 24.20 21.19
CA ARG A 734 -18.26 24.10 22.66
C ARG A 734 -19.50 24.79 23.21
N ASP A 735 -20.27 25.46 22.36
CA ASP A 735 -21.52 26.06 22.77
C ASP A 735 -22.50 24.95 23.18
N PRO A 736 -23.04 24.97 24.41
CA PRO A 736 -23.91 23.89 24.89
C PRO A 736 -25.17 23.71 24.04
N LEU A 737 -25.76 24.79 23.52
CA LEU A 737 -26.99 24.71 22.73
C LEU A 737 -26.72 24.10 21.36
N GLN A 738 -25.60 24.46 20.73
CA GLN A 738 -25.17 23.84 19.47
C GLN A 738 -24.82 22.36 19.64
N ARG A 739 -24.21 21.99 20.77
CA ARG A 739 -23.91 20.58 21.09
C ARG A 739 -25.19 19.78 21.39
N ASP A 740 -26.12 20.32 22.17
CA ASP A 740 -27.42 19.69 22.43
C ASP A 740 -28.22 19.49 21.13
N GLN A 741 -28.17 20.46 20.21
CA GLN A 741 -28.77 20.37 18.88
C GLN A 741 -28.10 19.26 18.02
N ALA A 742 -26.77 19.22 17.99
CA ALA A 742 -26.02 18.19 17.25
C ALA A 742 -26.29 16.78 17.79
N TRP A 743 -26.29 16.59 19.12
CA TRP A 743 -26.69 15.32 19.74
C TRP A 743 -28.12 14.90 19.38
N THR A 744 -29.04 15.86 19.26
CA THR A 744 -30.44 15.59 18.87
C THR A 744 -30.53 15.06 17.44
N TYR A 745 -29.92 15.76 16.46
CA TYR A 745 -29.93 15.30 15.06
C TYR A 745 -29.14 14.00 14.86
N LEU A 746 -27.98 13.86 15.51
CA LEU A 746 -27.19 12.62 15.50
C LEU A 746 -28.03 11.42 15.94
N GLY A 747 -28.76 11.57 17.06
CA GLY A 747 -29.66 10.54 17.55
C GLY A 747 -30.78 10.17 16.57
N GLN A 748 -31.34 11.17 15.86
CA GLN A 748 -32.40 10.98 14.87
C GLN A 748 -31.90 10.32 13.58
N HIS A 749 -30.75 10.75 13.05
CA HIS A 749 -30.18 10.14 11.85
C HIS A 749 -29.68 8.71 12.11
N LEU A 750 -29.14 8.42 13.31
CA LEU A 750 -28.81 7.06 13.71
C LEU A 750 -30.05 6.17 13.93
N ASP A 751 -31.15 6.70 14.48
CA ASP A 751 -32.42 5.96 14.54
C ASP A 751 -32.94 5.62 13.14
N GLY A 752 -32.83 6.57 12.20
CA GLY A 752 -33.13 6.34 10.79
C GLY A 752 -32.26 5.23 10.18
N GLU A 753 -30.94 5.35 10.30
CA GLU A 753 -29.95 4.39 9.79
C GLU A 753 -30.16 2.96 10.36
N LEU A 754 -30.35 2.84 11.68
CA LEU A 754 -30.65 1.56 12.33
C LEU A 754 -31.98 0.97 11.87
N ALA A 755 -32.99 1.80 11.59
CA ALA A 755 -34.25 1.36 11.00
C ALA A 755 -34.12 0.93 9.52
N LEU A 756 -33.08 1.39 8.80
CA LEU A 756 -32.72 0.82 7.50
C LEU A 756 -32.12 -0.57 7.66
N GLN A 757 -31.04 -0.67 8.44
CA GLN A 757 -30.30 -1.91 8.67
C GLN A 757 -31.15 -3.02 9.29
N ALA A 758 -32.09 -2.68 10.19
CA ALA A 758 -32.97 -3.64 10.85
C ALA A 758 -33.95 -4.37 9.91
N ARG A 759 -34.12 -3.93 8.65
CA ARG A 759 -34.92 -4.66 7.65
C ARG A 759 -34.29 -5.99 7.23
N GLN A 760 -32.97 -6.14 7.37
CA GLN A 760 -32.19 -7.22 6.77
C GLN A 760 -31.34 -7.94 7.83
N GLY A 761 -31.35 -9.27 7.84
CA GLY A 761 -30.54 -10.07 8.79
C GLY A 761 -29.03 -10.06 8.54
N THR A 762 -28.61 -9.54 7.39
CA THR A 762 -27.21 -9.52 6.90
C THR A 762 -26.40 -8.31 7.36
N GLY A 763 -27.05 -7.27 7.91
CA GLY A 763 -26.38 -6.03 8.33
C GLY A 763 -26.22 -4.96 7.25
N GLN A 764 -26.68 -5.24 6.02
CA GLN A 764 -26.76 -4.24 4.95
C GLN A 764 -27.80 -3.15 5.27
N THR A 765 -27.57 -1.95 4.75
CA THR A 765 -28.37 -0.75 4.98
C THR A 765 -29.51 -0.64 3.97
N TYR A 766 -29.25 -0.86 2.68
CA TYR A 766 -30.23 -0.59 1.63
C TYR A 766 -30.79 -1.84 0.96
N GLU A 767 -32.08 -1.76 0.60
CA GLU A 767 -32.74 -2.70 -0.30
C GLU A 767 -32.50 -2.31 -1.77
N PRO A 768 -32.67 -3.24 -2.74
CA PRO A 768 -32.46 -2.95 -4.15
C PRO A 768 -33.32 -1.77 -4.66
N GLY A 769 -32.66 -0.70 -5.11
CA GLY A 769 -33.31 0.48 -5.67
C GLY A 769 -33.57 1.63 -4.69
N GLU A 770 -33.30 1.45 -3.39
CA GLU A 770 -33.42 2.54 -2.40
C GLU A 770 -32.29 3.57 -2.51
N ASP A 771 -31.09 3.11 -2.89
CA ASP A 771 -29.93 3.93 -3.17
C ASP A 771 -29.14 3.34 -4.37
N THR A 772 -28.81 4.21 -5.33
CA THR A 772 -28.15 3.85 -6.59
C THR A 772 -26.63 4.05 -6.58
N TYR A 773 -26.07 4.52 -5.46
CA TYR A 773 -24.66 4.86 -5.34
C TYR A 773 -23.78 3.60 -5.45
N PRO A 774 -22.77 3.60 -6.34
CA PRO A 774 -21.80 2.52 -6.43
C PRO A 774 -21.03 2.37 -5.11
N GLY A 775 -21.25 1.28 -4.38
CA GLY A 775 -20.69 1.09 -3.05
C GLY A 775 -21.45 1.77 -1.91
N ARG A 776 -22.77 1.96 -2.05
CA ARG A 776 -23.65 2.52 -1.01
C ARG A 776 -23.49 1.89 0.38
N GLU A 777 -23.25 0.58 0.44
CA GLU A 777 -23.09 -0.15 1.71
C GLU A 777 -21.75 0.18 2.36
N GLU A 778 -20.68 0.17 1.58
CA GLU A 778 -19.34 0.58 2.01
C GLU A 778 -19.29 2.06 2.40
N TYR A 779 -20.02 2.92 1.71
CA TYR A 779 -20.13 4.35 2.03
C TYR A 779 -20.93 4.58 3.31
N ALA A 780 -22.10 3.94 3.48
CA ALA A 780 -22.87 4.04 4.72
C ALA A 780 -22.09 3.48 5.93
N ALA A 781 -21.36 2.38 5.75
CA ALA A 781 -20.44 1.84 6.74
C ALA A 781 -19.31 2.81 7.09
N ALA A 782 -18.66 3.42 6.10
CA ALA A 782 -17.59 4.40 6.34
C ALA A 782 -18.12 5.62 7.10
N MET A 783 -19.27 6.15 6.72
CA MET A 783 -19.89 7.30 7.38
C MET A 783 -20.36 6.98 8.81
N THR A 784 -21.02 5.85 9.05
CA THR A 784 -21.38 5.43 10.42
C THR A 784 -20.15 5.17 11.29
N SER A 785 -19.06 4.65 10.70
CA SER A 785 -17.78 4.48 11.39
C SER A 785 -17.12 5.83 11.71
N MET A 786 -17.14 6.78 10.78
CA MET A 786 -16.64 8.14 11.03
C MET A 786 -17.48 8.86 12.10
N ALA A 787 -18.80 8.65 12.14
CA ALA A 787 -19.67 9.13 13.22
C ALA A 787 -19.28 8.53 14.59
N LEU A 788 -19.07 7.21 14.65
CA LEU A 788 -18.60 6.51 15.85
C LEU A 788 -17.24 7.04 16.31
N LEU A 789 -16.29 7.24 15.39
CA LEU A 789 -14.96 7.77 15.68
C LEU A 789 -15.04 9.19 16.27
N ALA A 790 -15.90 10.05 15.73
CA ALA A 790 -16.10 11.40 16.26
C ALA A 790 -16.71 11.37 17.67
N VAL A 791 -17.76 10.57 17.91
CA VAL A 791 -18.36 10.39 19.24
C VAL A 791 -17.33 9.86 20.25
N TYR A 792 -16.55 8.86 19.87
CA TYR A 792 -15.48 8.28 20.67
C TYR A 792 -14.41 9.33 21.07
N ILE A 793 -14.02 10.17 20.12
CA ILE A 793 -13.04 11.25 20.31
C ILE A 793 -13.60 12.40 21.16
N ASP A 794 -14.90 12.71 21.08
CA ASP A 794 -15.53 13.69 21.95
C ASP A 794 -15.54 13.23 23.41
N ALA A 795 -15.83 11.95 23.65
CA ALA A 795 -15.86 11.34 24.98
C ALA A 795 -14.46 11.27 25.64
N TRP A 796 -13.43 10.86 24.88
CA TRP A 796 -12.11 10.53 25.44
C TRP A 796 -11.01 11.58 25.18
N MET A 797 -11.18 12.46 24.20
CA MET A 797 -10.15 13.40 23.75
C MET A 797 -10.68 14.85 23.65
N PRO A 798 -11.20 15.42 24.75
CA PRO A 798 -11.57 16.84 24.78
C PRO A 798 -10.32 17.72 24.67
N VAL A 799 -10.26 18.57 23.64
CA VAL A 799 -9.17 19.54 23.44
C VAL A 799 -9.76 20.95 23.28
N ASP A 800 -9.11 21.92 23.93
CA ASP A 800 -9.61 23.28 24.16
C ASP A 800 -9.03 24.34 23.21
N THR A 801 -8.03 23.97 22.41
CA THR A 801 -7.20 24.90 21.65
C THR A 801 -7.15 24.54 20.18
N LYS A 802 -7.38 25.53 19.31
CA LYS A 802 -7.06 25.47 17.87
C LYS A 802 -5.60 25.86 17.65
N ASP A 803 -4.97 25.34 16.60
CA ASP A 803 -3.66 25.77 16.14
C ASP A 803 -3.82 27.02 15.27
N THR A 804 -3.40 28.17 15.80
CA THR A 804 -3.43 29.49 15.16
C THR A 804 -2.09 29.88 14.54
N ALA A 805 -1.13 28.95 14.44
CA ALA A 805 0.19 29.21 13.90
C ALA A 805 0.13 29.73 12.45
N THR A 806 1.08 30.61 12.12
CA THR A 806 1.33 31.07 10.75
C THR A 806 2.24 30.09 10.05
N TYR A 807 1.78 29.52 8.94
CA TYR A 807 2.58 28.59 8.13
C TYR A 807 3.30 29.33 7.00
N ALA A 808 4.57 28.99 6.79
CA ALA A 808 5.38 29.56 5.71
C ALA A 808 4.69 29.39 4.35
N PRO A 809 4.83 30.34 3.41
CA PRO A 809 4.31 30.16 2.05
C PRO A 809 4.91 28.91 1.40
N LEU A 810 4.10 28.20 0.60
CA LEU A 810 4.62 27.14 -0.25
C LEU A 810 5.70 27.73 -1.18
N PRO A 811 6.89 27.11 -1.29
CA PRO A 811 7.85 27.49 -2.32
C PRO A 811 7.23 27.23 -3.69
N LYS A 812 7.69 27.95 -4.73
CA LYS A 812 7.36 27.55 -6.11
C LYS A 812 7.95 26.17 -6.35
N VAL A 813 7.10 25.14 -6.38
CA VAL A 813 7.51 23.75 -6.51
C VAL A 813 7.99 23.50 -7.94
N ALA A 814 9.30 23.58 -8.13
CA ALA A 814 9.98 23.09 -9.32
C ALA A 814 10.79 21.85 -8.91
N GLY A 815 10.39 20.66 -9.38
CA GLY A 815 11.16 19.43 -9.19
C GLY A 815 10.55 18.37 -8.25
N LEU A 816 9.36 18.58 -7.66
CA LEU A 816 8.54 17.43 -7.23
C LEU A 816 7.92 16.81 -8.49
N GLN A 817 8.65 15.89 -9.12
CA GLN A 817 8.05 14.95 -10.08
C GLN A 817 7.18 13.96 -9.28
N PRO A 818 5.95 13.63 -9.74
CA PRO A 818 5.29 12.41 -9.30
C PRO A 818 6.22 11.21 -9.51
N ALA A 819 6.10 10.15 -8.71
CA ALA A 819 7.03 9.02 -8.75
C ALA A 819 6.95 8.18 -10.05
N SER A 820 6.07 8.54 -10.98
CA SER A 820 5.88 7.84 -12.25
C SER A 820 5.57 8.84 -13.37
N GLY A 821 6.32 8.78 -14.47
CA GLY A 821 6.07 9.53 -15.70
C GLY A 821 4.90 8.97 -16.54
N VAL A 822 3.82 8.56 -15.87
CA VAL A 822 2.66 7.91 -16.48
C VAL A 822 1.85 8.94 -17.28
N PRO A 823 1.55 8.69 -18.57
CA PRO A 823 0.60 9.50 -19.31
C PRO A 823 -0.78 9.43 -18.65
N ALA A 824 -1.46 10.57 -18.54
CA ALA A 824 -2.84 10.60 -18.04
C ALA A 824 -3.72 9.58 -18.79
N LEU A 825 -4.54 8.84 -18.04
CA LEU A 825 -5.41 7.80 -18.59
C LEU A 825 -6.30 8.38 -19.71
N PRO A 826 -6.35 7.75 -20.90
CA PRO A 826 -7.19 8.21 -21.99
C PRO A 826 -8.67 8.00 -21.64
N GLY A 827 -9.28 9.05 -21.08
CA GLY A 827 -10.66 9.05 -20.60
C GLY A 827 -11.05 10.33 -19.86
N THR A 828 -10.09 11.01 -19.22
CA THR A 828 -10.32 12.32 -18.58
C THR A 828 -10.08 13.45 -19.59
N SER A 829 -11.08 14.31 -19.77
CA SER A 829 -10.97 15.48 -20.64
C SER A 829 -10.03 16.53 -20.02
N THR A 830 -8.79 16.58 -20.49
CA THR A 830 -7.88 17.71 -20.22
C THR A 830 -8.38 18.95 -20.96
N GLN A 831 -9.27 19.74 -20.35
CA GLN A 831 -9.57 21.09 -20.84
C GLN A 831 -8.43 22.04 -20.43
N SER A 832 -7.37 22.05 -21.24
CA SER A 832 -6.43 23.17 -21.25
C SER A 832 -7.12 24.40 -21.84
N ALA A 833 -7.18 25.49 -21.06
CA ALA A 833 -7.74 26.75 -21.52
C ALA A 833 -6.89 27.32 -22.69
N GLY A 834 -7.45 27.30 -23.90
CA GLY A 834 -6.80 27.77 -25.13
C GLY A 834 -7.78 28.49 -26.04
N THR A 835 -7.60 29.80 -26.20
CA THR A 835 -8.54 30.69 -26.89
C THR A 835 -8.63 30.48 -28.41
N SER A 836 -9.83 30.27 -28.94
CA SER A 836 -10.28 30.94 -30.19
C SER A 836 -11.79 30.77 -30.39
N ALA A 837 -12.48 31.85 -30.76
CA ALA A 837 -13.92 31.84 -31.00
C ALA A 837 -14.25 31.72 -32.50
N ALA A 838 -15.17 30.83 -32.86
CA ALA A 838 -16.07 30.95 -34.01
C ALA A 838 -17.22 29.95 -33.86
N GLY A 839 -18.47 30.40 -33.96
CA GLY A 839 -19.64 29.56 -33.64
C GLY A 839 -20.06 28.58 -34.73
N LEU A 840 -20.97 27.66 -34.37
CA LEU A 840 -22.27 27.49 -35.03
C LEU A 840 -23.23 26.61 -34.19
N VAL A 841 -24.52 26.73 -34.49
CA VAL A 841 -25.65 26.21 -33.69
C VAL A 841 -26.09 24.81 -34.14
N GLY A 842 -26.50 23.94 -33.22
CA GLY A 842 -27.28 22.73 -33.53
C GLY A 842 -27.46 21.77 -32.34
N PRO A 843 -28.69 21.41 -31.93
CA PRO A 843 -28.94 20.46 -30.84
C PRO A 843 -28.96 19.01 -31.35
N VAL A 844 -28.44 18.06 -30.55
CA VAL A 844 -28.55 16.62 -30.87
C VAL A 844 -29.12 15.85 -29.68
N GLY A 845 -30.22 15.16 -29.95
CA GLY A 845 -31.08 14.49 -28.97
C GLY A 845 -30.47 13.28 -28.27
N ALA A 846 -31.18 12.87 -27.22
CA ALA A 846 -30.94 11.66 -26.46
C ALA A 846 -31.01 10.39 -27.34
N VAL A 847 -30.17 9.40 -26.99
CA VAL A 847 -30.28 8.02 -27.48
C VAL A 847 -30.33 7.09 -26.27
N ALA A 848 -31.24 6.12 -26.32
CA ALA A 848 -31.63 5.31 -25.17
C ALA A 848 -30.61 4.23 -24.78
N ALA A 849 -30.70 3.79 -23.53
CA ALA A 849 -30.07 2.57 -23.04
C ALA A 849 -30.73 1.32 -23.66
N SER A 850 -29.95 0.25 -23.79
CA SER A 850 -30.42 -1.12 -23.99
C SER A 850 -29.93 -2.00 -22.83
N PRO A 851 -30.70 -3.02 -22.40
CA PRO A 851 -30.49 -3.69 -21.11
C PRO A 851 -29.83 -5.08 -21.23
N GLU A 852 -29.74 -5.74 -20.06
CA GLU A 852 -29.53 -7.18 -19.83
C GLU A 852 -28.13 -7.76 -20.10
N LEU A 853 -27.55 -8.34 -19.04
CA LEU A 853 -27.12 -9.74 -19.04
C LEU A 853 -27.07 -10.27 -17.60
N ASP A 854 -28.05 -11.10 -17.26
CA ASP A 854 -28.08 -11.88 -16.02
C ASP A 854 -27.16 -13.10 -16.12
N SER A 855 -26.32 -13.29 -15.09
CA SER A 855 -26.04 -14.54 -14.33
C SER A 855 -25.76 -15.89 -15.05
N PRO A 856 -25.02 -16.85 -14.44
CA PRO A 856 -24.49 -16.88 -13.07
C PRO A 856 -22.95 -16.83 -12.95
#